data_AF-A0A4W4F7K8-F1
#
_entry.id   AF-A0A4W4F7K8-F1
#
_cell.length_a   1.000
_cell.length_b   1.000
_cell.length_c   1.000
_cell.angle_alpha   90.00
_cell.angle_beta   90.00
_cell.angle_gamma   90.00
#
_symmetry.space_group_name_H-M   'P 1'
#
loop_
_entity.id
_entity.type
_entity.pdbx_description
1 polymer ?
#
loop_
_entity_poly.entity_id
_entity_poly.type
_entity_poly.pdbx_seq_one_letter_code
_entity_poly.pdbx_strand_id
1 'polypeptide(L)'
;MATEDMQRQFPKMSFSEVDDRMKRLAEKVMASALKEENTKDLMSMFTVPEDCPIGLHQAKEHELLKEIAEEHSAESIKRKKSFKMMRSQSISLQAPGMADWAMSVISPIVPPEKHTDNIPEFQRMTISGDHCAGITVEDYEQAATSLLKALFIREKYSRLAYHRFPRITAKFLRSANNETWNEEDEIIPDILPYVTDGQDPYSMEDIPQNLGYILKMKDGIIHVYDDEEAVTQEKPHGLPYPDMETFTIDMTHVLAMIGDGPTKTYCHKRLNFLMSKFHLHEMLNEMAELKELKSVPHRDFYNVRKVGGVTRHARLYATSSVCFLKARVCQLKQGAYALTGRHPHPRSCLHEPEAPSEVHPGHLQCRGRSGGDGEEREEAHAQTGFREPPHGPVRPHGGLPGRARCMYLHKSKLNLHVEPFWNKLYPAIRFSFLEISQGRQTFHRFDKFNSKYNPVGASELREIYLKTDNYIHGEYFARLIKEVAQNLEESKYQYAEPRLSIYGRAPDEWDCLSKWFIQQKVYSPNLRWIIQVPRIYDIFRSKKIIPNFAKMLENIFLPLFEATVNPQKHKEMHVFLKYVTGFDSVDDESKHSDHMFTYKSPKPEEWTLDENPPYSYYLFHMYANIMVLNNLRKERGLNTFQLRPHCGEAGSITHLVSAFLSADNISHGLNLKKSPVLQYLYYLGQVPIAMSPLSNNSLFLEYSKSPLREFLHKGLCVSLSTDDPMQFHYTKEALMEEYAIAAQLWKLSTCDVCEIARNSVLQSGLSHQEKKHFLGDNYLEDGPEGNDIRRTNVAQIRMAFRHETHCNELSLLMDAVKRECTAGHAE
;
A
#
# COMPACT_ATOMS: atom_id res chain seq x y z
N MET A 1 26.70 -45.35 6.83
CA MET A 1 25.60 -44.60 7.47
C MET A 1 25.03 -43.67 6.43
N ALA A 2 23.72 -43.71 6.17
CA ALA A 2 23.10 -42.74 5.28
C ALA A 2 22.97 -41.41 6.02
N THR A 3 23.26 -40.31 5.35
CA THR A 3 22.85 -38.98 5.80
C THR A 3 21.34 -38.88 5.65
N GLU A 4 20.64 -38.48 6.71
CA GLU A 4 19.25 -38.03 6.60
C GLU A 4 19.25 -36.73 5.78
N ASP A 5 18.94 -36.84 4.50
CA ASP A 5 18.90 -35.73 3.56
C ASP A 5 17.66 -34.90 3.90
N MET A 6 17.86 -33.78 4.62
CA MET A 6 16.78 -32.92 5.08
C MET A 6 15.96 -32.45 3.87
N GLN A 7 14.71 -32.91 3.78
CA GLN A 7 13.82 -32.57 2.67
C GLN A 7 13.73 -31.05 2.51
N ARG A 8 14.30 -30.53 1.41
CA ARG A 8 14.24 -29.11 1.10
C ARG A 8 12.79 -28.72 0.86
N GLN A 9 12.22 -27.96 1.79
CA GLN A 9 10.91 -27.33 1.64
C GLN A 9 10.82 -26.47 0.36
N PHE A 10 11.97 -25.97 -0.12
CA PHE A 10 12.12 -25.36 -1.44
C PHE A 10 12.80 -26.34 -2.42
N PRO A 11 12.04 -27.05 -3.28
CA PRO A 11 12.62 -27.89 -4.32
C PRO A 11 13.31 -27.01 -5.38
N LYS A 12 14.58 -27.33 -5.67
CA LYS A 12 15.35 -26.65 -6.70
C LYS A 12 15.01 -27.20 -8.09
N MET A 13 14.86 -26.32 -9.07
CA MET A 13 14.72 -26.66 -10.49
C MET A 13 15.98 -26.25 -11.25
N SER A 14 16.34 -26.99 -12.32
CA SER A 14 17.49 -26.68 -13.17
C SER A 14 17.04 -25.95 -14.44
N PHE A 15 17.77 -24.92 -14.88
CA PHE A 15 17.46 -24.21 -16.13
C PHE A 15 17.60 -25.10 -17.38
N SER A 16 18.23 -26.27 -17.26
CA SER A 16 18.28 -27.31 -18.30
C SER A 16 16.93 -27.99 -18.56
N GLU A 17 15.99 -27.93 -17.62
CA GLU A 17 14.70 -28.62 -17.66
C GLU A 17 13.59 -27.77 -18.32
N VAL A 18 13.88 -26.49 -18.61
CA VAL A 18 12.94 -25.54 -19.20
C VAL A 18 12.92 -25.68 -20.73
N ASP A 19 11.72 -25.67 -21.32
CA ASP A 19 11.51 -25.70 -22.78
C ASP A 19 12.07 -24.44 -23.49
N ASP A 20 12.64 -24.63 -24.68
CA ASP A 20 13.18 -23.57 -25.52
C ASP A 20 12.10 -22.70 -26.19
N ARG A 21 10.89 -23.20 -26.45
CA ARG A 21 9.76 -22.35 -26.90
C ARG A 21 9.37 -21.37 -25.79
N MET A 22 9.28 -21.82 -24.54
CA MET A 22 9.05 -20.95 -23.38
C MET A 22 10.12 -19.87 -23.22
N LYS A 23 11.42 -20.23 -23.28
CA LYS A 23 12.54 -19.26 -23.17
C LYS A 23 12.39 -18.14 -24.20
N ARG A 24 12.19 -18.48 -25.47
CA ARG A 24 12.03 -17.50 -26.58
C ARG A 24 10.81 -16.58 -26.41
N LEU A 25 9.70 -17.09 -25.86
CA LEU A 25 8.52 -16.26 -25.56
C LEU A 25 8.79 -15.27 -24.43
N ALA A 26 9.42 -15.71 -23.33
CA ALA A 26 9.80 -14.84 -22.23
C ALA A 26 10.85 -13.80 -22.65
N GLU A 27 11.88 -14.20 -23.41
CA GLU A 27 12.87 -13.29 -24.02
C GLU A 27 12.22 -12.25 -24.93
N LYS A 28 11.23 -12.63 -25.74
CA LYS A 28 10.45 -11.69 -26.58
C LYS A 28 9.69 -10.68 -25.73
N VAL A 29 9.07 -11.09 -24.61
CA VAL A 29 8.38 -10.18 -23.69
C VAL A 29 9.37 -9.24 -23.00
N MET A 30 10.48 -9.77 -22.47
CA MET A 30 11.54 -8.97 -21.85
C MET A 30 12.15 -7.95 -22.83
N ALA A 31 12.45 -8.36 -24.07
CA ALA A 31 12.93 -7.49 -25.11
C ALA A 31 11.87 -6.47 -25.60
N SER A 32 10.58 -6.76 -25.46
CA SER A 32 9.51 -5.78 -25.72
C SER A 32 9.36 -4.76 -24.59
N ALA A 33 9.56 -5.18 -23.33
CA ALA A 33 9.53 -4.28 -22.18
C ALA A 33 10.70 -3.27 -22.20
N LEU A 34 11.89 -3.70 -22.63
CA LEU A 34 13.02 -2.81 -22.93
C LEU A 34 12.77 -1.88 -24.14
N LYS A 35 11.71 -2.12 -24.94
CA LYS A 35 11.39 -1.38 -26.17
C LYS A 35 10.07 -0.59 -26.09
N GLU A 36 9.46 -0.40 -24.92
CA GLU A 36 8.29 0.48 -24.75
C GLU A 36 8.66 1.99 -24.82
N GLU A 37 9.62 2.38 -25.66
CA GLU A 37 9.97 3.78 -25.89
C GLU A 37 8.90 4.58 -26.68
N ASN A 38 8.08 3.92 -27.53
CA ASN A 38 7.27 4.63 -28.53
C ASN A 38 5.95 3.93 -28.98
N THR A 39 5.18 3.31 -28.08
CA THR A 39 3.95 2.57 -28.44
C THR A 39 2.66 3.11 -27.80
N LYS A 40 2.06 4.15 -28.40
CA LYS A 40 0.64 4.50 -28.16
C LYS A 40 -0.35 3.51 -28.80
N ASP A 41 0.08 2.74 -29.81
CA ASP A 41 -0.80 1.96 -30.68
C ASP A 41 -1.08 0.50 -30.27
N LEU A 42 -0.46 -0.04 -29.22
CA LEU A 42 -0.65 -1.46 -28.87
C LEU A 42 -2.05 -1.81 -28.31
N MET A 43 -2.94 -0.84 -28.11
CA MET A 43 -4.35 -1.07 -27.74
C MET A 43 -5.33 -0.93 -28.91
N SER A 44 -4.95 -0.27 -30.02
CA SER A 44 -5.85 0.03 -31.15
C SER A 44 -6.16 -1.18 -32.05
N MET A 45 -5.41 -2.28 -31.94
CA MET A 45 -5.68 -3.52 -32.70
C MET A 45 -6.79 -4.42 -32.13
N PHE A 46 -7.22 -4.24 -30.88
CA PHE A 46 -8.15 -5.17 -30.21
C PHE A 46 -9.32 -4.51 -29.48
N THR A 47 -9.29 -3.20 -29.26
CA THR A 47 -10.48 -2.44 -28.87
C THR A 47 -11.23 -2.00 -30.12
N VAL A 48 -12.48 -2.45 -30.28
CA VAL A 48 -13.42 -1.68 -31.09
C VAL A 48 -13.62 -0.35 -30.37
N PRO A 49 -13.49 0.82 -31.04
CA PRO A 49 -13.81 2.09 -30.39
C PRO A 49 -15.26 2.08 -29.89
N GLU A 50 -15.48 2.46 -28.63
CA GLU A 50 -16.83 2.62 -28.07
C GLU A 50 -17.63 3.70 -28.83
N ASP A 51 -16.92 4.61 -29.52
CA ASP A 51 -17.41 5.56 -30.52
C ASP A 51 -17.95 4.89 -31.79
N CYS A 52 -18.96 4.03 -31.66
CA CYS A 52 -19.78 3.64 -32.81
C CYS A 52 -20.49 4.90 -33.35
N PRO A 53 -20.31 5.29 -34.64
CA PRO A 53 -20.92 6.51 -35.16
C PRO A 53 -22.45 6.52 -35.06
N ILE A 54 -23.07 5.34 -35.10
CA ILE A 54 -24.52 5.15 -34.93
C ILE A 54 -24.92 5.45 -33.47
N GLY A 55 -24.15 4.99 -32.48
CA GLY A 55 -24.38 5.29 -31.07
C GLY A 55 -24.25 6.78 -30.76
N LEU A 56 -23.26 7.46 -31.36
CA LEU A 56 -23.11 8.92 -31.26
C LEU A 56 -24.25 9.69 -31.97
N HIS A 57 -24.82 9.15 -33.06
CA HIS A 57 -25.98 9.74 -33.72
C HIS A 57 -27.24 9.55 -32.86
N GLN A 58 -27.52 8.32 -32.41
CA GLN A 58 -28.67 7.98 -31.58
C GLN A 58 -28.63 8.68 -30.21
N ALA A 59 -27.46 8.83 -29.60
CA ALA A 59 -27.30 9.62 -28.37
C ALA A 59 -27.66 11.09 -28.61
N LYS A 60 -27.19 11.69 -29.71
CA LYS A 60 -27.54 13.08 -30.08
C LYS A 60 -29.00 13.24 -30.48
N GLU A 61 -29.60 12.28 -31.19
CA GLU A 61 -31.03 12.28 -31.49
C GLU A 61 -31.84 12.14 -30.20
N HIS A 62 -31.45 11.28 -29.26
CA HIS A 62 -32.14 11.11 -27.98
C HIS A 62 -31.95 12.31 -27.05
N GLU A 63 -30.81 12.99 -27.10
CA GLU A 63 -30.55 14.23 -26.36
C GLU A 63 -31.34 15.41 -26.97
N LEU A 64 -31.37 15.53 -28.30
CA LEU A 64 -32.20 16.52 -29.01
C LEU A 64 -33.70 16.27 -28.83
N LEU A 65 -34.16 15.01 -28.87
CA LEU A 65 -35.55 14.63 -28.56
C LEU A 65 -35.89 14.92 -27.10
N LYS A 66 -34.92 14.82 -26.19
CA LYS A 66 -35.09 15.22 -24.78
C LYS A 66 -35.17 16.74 -24.63
N GLU A 67 -34.33 17.52 -25.33
CA GLU A 67 -34.46 18.98 -25.38
C GLU A 67 -35.82 19.41 -25.96
N ILE A 68 -36.25 18.83 -27.08
CA ILE A 68 -37.57 19.06 -27.67
C ILE A 68 -38.72 18.68 -26.71
N ALA A 69 -38.58 17.58 -25.97
CA ALA A 69 -39.54 17.18 -24.95
C ALA A 69 -39.55 18.12 -23.72
N GLU A 70 -38.40 18.65 -23.31
CA GLU A 70 -38.27 19.64 -22.25
C GLU A 70 -38.80 21.02 -22.68
N GLU A 71 -38.59 21.44 -23.94
CA GLU A 71 -39.20 22.62 -24.54
C GLU A 71 -40.73 22.48 -24.65
N HIS A 72 -41.24 21.37 -25.19
CA HIS A 72 -42.68 21.11 -25.21
C HIS A 72 -43.28 20.97 -23.80
N SER A 73 -42.52 20.47 -22.82
CA SER A 73 -42.91 20.47 -21.42
C SER A 73 -43.00 21.91 -20.86
N ALA A 74 -41.99 22.75 -21.11
CA ALA A 74 -41.98 24.15 -20.72
C ALA A 74 -43.08 24.97 -21.40
N GLU A 75 -43.38 24.69 -22.67
CA GLU A 75 -44.50 25.29 -23.41
C GLU A 75 -45.86 24.78 -22.90
N SER A 76 -45.99 23.49 -22.60
CA SER A 76 -47.16 22.90 -21.93
C SER A 76 -47.37 23.53 -20.54
N ILE A 77 -46.31 23.80 -19.79
CA ILE A 77 -46.35 24.50 -18.49
C ILE A 77 -46.74 25.98 -18.67
N LYS A 78 -46.27 26.68 -19.72
CA LYS A 78 -46.73 28.03 -20.07
C LYS A 78 -48.23 28.02 -20.43
N ARG A 79 -48.70 27.09 -21.27
CA ARG A 79 -50.12 26.92 -21.61
C ARG A 79 -50.98 26.57 -20.39
N LYS A 80 -50.54 25.65 -19.53
CA LYS A 80 -51.21 25.28 -18.26
C LYS A 80 -51.27 26.42 -17.25
N LYS A 81 -50.28 27.32 -17.23
CA LYS A 81 -50.36 28.57 -16.42
C LYS A 81 -51.45 29.53 -16.91
N SER A 82 -51.86 29.48 -18.17
CA SER A 82 -52.96 30.28 -18.73
C SER A 82 -54.36 29.69 -18.45
N PHE A 83 -54.47 28.41 -18.10
CA PHE A 83 -55.75 27.73 -17.81
C PHE A 83 -55.84 27.32 -16.34
N LYS A 84 -56.19 28.30 -15.48
CA LYS A 84 -56.44 28.07 -14.05
C LYS A 84 -57.86 28.46 -13.65
N MET A 85 -58.84 27.62 -14.00
CA MET A 85 -60.19 27.66 -13.44
C MET A 85 -60.84 26.25 -13.45
N MET A 86 -61.87 26.06 -12.63
CA MET A 86 -62.75 24.87 -12.55
C MET A 86 -62.19 23.57 -11.92
N ARG A 87 -62.45 23.47 -10.61
CA ARG A 87 -62.82 22.28 -9.80
C ARG A 87 -62.77 20.85 -10.42
N SER A 88 -61.94 20.02 -9.78
CA SER A 88 -62.27 18.72 -9.14
C SER A 88 -63.38 17.81 -9.72
N GLN A 89 -63.01 16.56 -10.02
CA GLN A 89 -63.58 15.36 -9.36
C GLN A 89 -62.65 14.14 -9.53
N SER A 90 -62.80 13.14 -8.65
CA SER A 90 -61.99 11.92 -8.61
C SER A 90 -62.86 10.68 -8.83
N ILE A 91 -62.50 9.81 -9.77
CA ILE A 91 -63.14 8.51 -9.98
C ILE A 91 -62.05 7.43 -10.04
N SER A 92 -62.23 6.38 -9.24
CA SER A 92 -61.47 5.14 -9.31
C SER A 92 -62.07 4.19 -10.35
N LEU A 93 -61.24 3.55 -11.17
CA LEU A 93 -61.64 2.45 -12.04
C LEU A 93 -60.74 1.24 -11.79
N GLN A 94 -61.37 0.10 -11.54
CA GLN A 94 -60.70 -1.20 -11.41
C GLN A 94 -60.51 -1.83 -12.80
N ALA A 95 -59.42 -2.56 -12.99
CA ALA A 95 -59.22 -3.41 -14.17
C ALA A 95 -59.53 -4.88 -13.81
N PRO A 96 -60.38 -5.60 -14.58
CA PRO A 96 -60.56 -7.04 -14.42
C PRO A 96 -59.38 -7.82 -15.02
N GLY A 97 -59.05 -8.98 -14.45
CA GLY A 97 -57.89 -9.78 -14.85
C GLY A 97 -58.22 -11.02 -15.69
N MET A 98 -57.20 -11.49 -16.43
CA MET A 98 -57.05 -12.79 -17.11
C MET A 98 -55.54 -12.95 -17.38
N ALA A 99 -54.94 -14.15 -17.46
CA ALA A 99 -55.32 -15.48 -16.98
C ALA A 99 -54.03 -16.34 -16.91
N ASP A 100 -53.97 -17.37 -16.07
CA ASP A 100 -52.75 -18.16 -15.86
C ASP A 100 -52.29 -18.93 -17.11
N TRP A 101 -51.00 -18.79 -17.45
CA TRP A 101 -50.30 -19.60 -18.46
C TRP A 101 -49.08 -20.28 -17.81
N ALA A 102 -49.32 -21.43 -17.19
CA ALA A 102 -48.26 -22.24 -16.60
C ALA A 102 -47.49 -23.00 -17.70
N MET A 103 -46.24 -22.59 -17.97
CA MET A 103 -45.31 -23.40 -18.78
C MET A 103 -44.41 -24.26 -17.89
N SER A 104 -44.56 -25.57 -18.02
CA SER A 104 -43.73 -26.57 -17.35
C SER A 104 -42.30 -26.55 -17.90
N VAL A 105 -41.33 -26.11 -17.09
CA VAL A 105 -39.89 -26.32 -17.36
C VAL A 105 -39.41 -27.47 -16.48
N ILE A 106 -38.81 -28.50 -17.10
CA ILE A 106 -38.30 -29.68 -16.39
C ILE A 106 -36.89 -29.38 -15.87
N SER A 107 -36.73 -29.27 -14.55
CA SER A 107 -35.42 -29.17 -13.92
C SER A 107 -34.66 -30.51 -13.99
N PRO A 108 -33.35 -30.51 -14.27
CA PRO A 108 -32.50 -31.68 -14.02
C PRO A 108 -32.51 -32.08 -12.55
N ILE A 109 -32.53 -33.38 -12.26
CA ILE A 109 -32.55 -33.88 -10.89
C ILE A 109 -31.15 -33.79 -10.29
N VAL A 110 -30.96 -32.86 -9.35
CA VAL A 110 -29.82 -32.83 -8.43
C VAL A 110 -30.15 -33.73 -7.22
N PRO A 111 -29.23 -34.58 -6.74
CA PRO A 111 -29.48 -35.37 -5.53
C PRO A 111 -29.63 -34.46 -4.29
N PRO A 112 -30.40 -34.87 -3.27
CA PRO A 112 -30.73 -34.01 -2.13
C PRO A 112 -29.57 -33.92 -1.13
N GLU A 113 -28.68 -32.94 -1.35
CA GLU A 113 -27.77 -32.48 -0.30
C GLU A 113 -28.49 -31.55 0.69
N LYS A 114 -27.88 -31.33 1.87
CA LYS A 114 -28.55 -30.77 3.04
C LYS A 114 -28.98 -29.32 2.81
N HIS A 115 -30.18 -28.96 3.25
CA HIS A 115 -30.65 -27.57 3.32
C HIS A 115 -29.66 -26.71 4.11
N THR A 116 -29.14 -25.65 3.46
CA THR A 116 -28.45 -24.53 4.10
C THR A 116 -29.29 -23.26 3.86
N ASP A 117 -29.99 -22.80 4.89
CA ASP A 117 -31.02 -21.73 4.78
C ASP A 117 -30.45 -20.31 4.53
N ASN A 118 -29.22 -20.19 4.04
CA ASN A 118 -28.44 -18.94 3.95
C ASN A 118 -28.07 -18.50 2.51
N ILE A 119 -28.42 -19.26 1.46
CA ILE A 119 -28.17 -18.83 0.08
C ILE A 119 -29.21 -17.75 -0.30
N PRO A 120 -28.81 -16.52 -0.65
CA PRO A 120 -29.75 -15.46 -1.00
C PRO A 120 -30.41 -15.74 -2.35
N GLU A 121 -31.72 -15.45 -2.45
CA GLU A 121 -32.48 -15.58 -3.69
C GLU A 121 -32.33 -14.29 -4.55
N PHE A 122 -31.79 -14.43 -5.75
CA PHE A 122 -31.65 -13.33 -6.72
C PHE A 122 -31.65 -13.84 -8.17
N GLN A 123 -31.75 -12.92 -9.14
CA GLN A 123 -31.81 -13.30 -10.55
C GLN A 123 -30.41 -13.66 -11.07
N ARG A 124 -30.22 -14.95 -11.33
CA ARG A 124 -28.96 -15.53 -11.80
C ARG A 124 -28.91 -15.52 -13.33
N MET A 125 -27.89 -14.89 -13.93
CA MET A 125 -27.60 -15.10 -15.35
C MET A 125 -26.59 -16.24 -15.53
N THR A 126 -27.03 -17.30 -16.20
CA THR A 126 -26.17 -18.33 -16.79
C THR A 126 -26.08 -18.08 -18.30
N ILE A 127 -24.87 -17.84 -18.80
CA ILE A 127 -24.60 -17.79 -20.25
C ILE A 127 -24.11 -19.19 -20.66
N SER A 128 -24.88 -19.89 -21.49
CA SER A 128 -24.56 -21.23 -21.95
C SER A 128 -23.59 -21.20 -23.14
N GLY A 129 -22.40 -21.77 -22.98
CA GLY A 129 -21.41 -21.94 -24.04
C GLY A 129 -20.02 -21.42 -23.65
N ASP A 130 -19.13 -22.34 -23.28
CA ASP A 130 -17.81 -21.99 -22.71
C ASP A 130 -16.79 -21.55 -23.76
N HIS A 131 -16.99 -22.00 -25.00
CA HIS A 131 -16.10 -21.73 -26.14
C HIS A 131 -16.13 -20.25 -26.52
N CYS A 132 -15.08 -19.53 -26.13
CA CYS A 132 -14.87 -18.12 -26.42
C CYS A 132 -14.61 -17.89 -27.94
N ALA A 133 -15.68 -17.84 -28.73
CA ALA A 133 -15.74 -17.77 -30.20
C ALA A 133 -14.48 -17.20 -30.87
N GLY A 134 -13.82 -18.03 -31.70
CA GLY A 134 -12.51 -17.70 -32.29
C GLY A 134 -11.33 -17.94 -31.33
N ILE A 135 -11.34 -19.08 -30.64
CA ILE A 135 -10.24 -19.76 -29.94
C ILE A 135 -10.50 -21.27 -30.16
N THR A 136 -9.48 -22.09 -30.42
CA THR A 136 -9.67 -23.55 -30.57
C THR A 136 -9.79 -24.24 -29.20
N VAL A 137 -10.15 -25.53 -29.18
CA VAL A 137 -10.18 -26.32 -27.94
C VAL A 137 -8.75 -26.54 -27.42
N GLU A 138 -7.81 -26.84 -28.33
CA GLU A 138 -6.37 -26.99 -28.05
C GLU A 138 -5.75 -25.70 -27.46
N ASP A 139 -6.03 -24.55 -28.06
CA ASP A 139 -5.61 -23.23 -27.56
C ASP A 139 -6.14 -22.97 -26.13
N TYR A 140 -7.38 -23.38 -25.87
CA TYR A 140 -8.07 -23.21 -24.59
C TYR A 140 -7.45 -24.11 -23.51
N GLU A 141 -7.20 -25.39 -23.83
CA GLU A 141 -6.57 -26.34 -22.91
C GLU A 141 -5.11 -25.94 -22.62
N GLN A 142 -4.32 -25.55 -23.63
CA GLN A 142 -2.96 -25.03 -23.41
C GLN A 142 -2.96 -23.77 -22.52
N ALA A 143 -3.91 -22.86 -22.72
CA ALA A 143 -4.06 -21.66 -21.90
C ALA A 143 -4.49 -21.99 -20.46
N ALA A 144 -5.41 -22.94 -20.27
CA ALA A 144 -5.90 -23.36 -18.97
C ALA A 144 -4.81 -24.05 -18.13
N THR A 145 -4.11 -25.03 -18.70
CA THR A 145 -2.98 -25.72 -18.06
C THR A 145 -1.86 -24.73 -17.70
N SER A 146 -1.61 -23.74 -18.55
CA SER A 146 -0.63 -22.65 -18.27
C SER A 146 -1.07 -21.74 -17.12
N LEU A 147 -2.34 -21.32 -17.08
CA LEU A 147 -2.91 -20.49 -16.02
C LEU A 147 -2.91 -21.22 -14.66
N LEU A 148 -3.32 -22.50 -14.65
CA LEU A 148 -3.33 -23.33 -13.44
C LEU A 148 -1.91 -23.46 -12.85
N LYS A 149 -0.91 -23.70 -13.71
CA LYS A 149 0.49 -23.75 -13.29
C LYS A 149 1.00 -22.42 -12.72
N ALA A 150 0.62 -21.28 -13.28
CA ALA A 150 0.93 -19.97 -12.70
C ALA A 150 0.28 -19.75 -11.31
N LEU A 151 -0.92 -20.30 -11.08
CA LEU A 151 -1.58 -20.26 -9.77
C LEU A 151 -0.87 -21.16 -8.74
N PHE A 152 -0.47 -22.39 -9.09
CA PHE A 152 0.36 -23.25 -8.24
C PHE A 152 1.69 -22.59 -7.86
N ILE A 153 2.35 -21.91 -8.82
CA ILE A 153 3.58 -21.17 -8.53
C ILE A 153 3.31 -20.04 -7.52
N ARG A 154 2.20 -19.29 -7.65
CA ARG A 154 1.83 -18.27 -6.64
C ARG A 154 1.49 -18.90 -5.29
N GLU A 155 0.79 -20.03 -5.23
CA GLU A 155 0.48 -20.75 -3.98
C GLU A 155 1.78 -21.13 -3.25
N LYS A 156 2.75 -21.74 -3.97
CA LYS A 156 4.10 -22.07 -3.48
C LYS A 156 4.76 -20.87 -2.78
N TYR A 157 4.92 -19.74 -3.47
CA TYR A 157 5.57 -18.55 -2.89
C TYR A 157 4.74 -17.88 -1.78
N SER A 158 3.42 -17.89 -1.87
CA SER A 158 2.54 -17.31 -0.85
C SER A 158 2.67 -18.10 0.47
N ARG A 159 2.57 -19.43 0.38
CA ARG A 159 2.74 -20.38 1.50
C ARG A 159 4.09 -20.18 2.20
N LEU A 160 5.18 -20.20 1.45
CA LEU A 160 6.54 -20.13 2.01
C LEU A 160 6.78 -18.86 2.83
N ALA A 161 6.22 -17.72 2.43
CA ALA A 161 6.41 -16.44 3.10
C ALA A 161 5.33 -16.08 4.14
N TYR A 162 4.36 -16.96 4.41
CA TYR A 162 3.17 -16.65 5.21
C TYR A 162 2.37 -15.45 4.66
N HIS A 163 2.24 -15.37 3.34
CA HIS A 163 1.36 -14.44 2.64
C HIS A 163 -0.01 -15.07 2.37
N ARG A 164 -1.05 -14.26 2.27
CA ARG A 164 -2.43 -14.72 2.00
C ARG A 164 -2.57 -15.28 0.60
N PHE A 165 -3.25 -16.43 0.51
CA PHE A 165 -3.73 -17.03 -0.73
C PHE A 165 -5.23 -17.37 -0.56
N PRO A 166 -6.10 -17.14 -1.55
CA PRO A 166 -7.55 -17.34 -1.37
C PRO A 166 -7.93 -18.81 -1.21
N ARG A 167 -8.67 -19.10 -0.13
CA ARG A 167 -9.21 -20.41 0.27
C ARG A 167 -9.90 -21.15 -0.89
N ILE A 168 -10.86 -20.50 -1.56
CA ILE A 168 -11.51 -21.02 -2.77
C ILE A 168 -10.52 -21.48 -3.85
N THR A 169 -9.52 -20.68 -4.23
CA THR A 169 -8.56 -21.08 -5.28
C THR A 169 -7.68 -22.24 -4.81
N ALA A 170 -7.27 -22.26 -3.53
CA ALA A 170 -6.53 -23.39 -2.97
C ALA A 170 -7.33 -24.71 -3.04
N LYS A 171 -8.61 -24.70 -2.65
CA LYS A 171 -9.50 -25.88 -2.76
C LYS A 171 -9.55 -26.44 -4.19
N PHE A 172 -9.64 -25.57 -5.19
CA PHE A 172 -9.64 -25.98 -6.61
C PHE A 172 -8.28 -26.49 -7.08
N LEU A 173 -7.16 -25.87 -6.67
CA LEU A 173 -5.80 -26.34 -6.95
C LEU A 173 -5.53 -27.73 -6.36
N ARG A 174 -5.93 -27.98 -5.11
CA ARG A 174 -5.81 -29.30 -4.47
C ARG A 174 -6.66 -30.35 -5.17
N SER A 175 -7.92 -30.02 -5.50
CA SER A 175 -8.79 -30.92 -6.27
C SER A 175 -8.24 -31.23 -7.67
N ALA A 176 -7.44 -30.35 -8.29
CA ALA A 176 -6.78 -30.62 -9.57
C ALA A 176 -5.65 -31.67 -9.45
N ASN A 177 -4.98 -31.72 -8.29
CA ASN A 177 -3.99 -32.76 -7.95
C ASN A 177 -4.63 -34.06 -7.41
N ASN A 178 -5.97 -34.12 -7.31
CA ASN A 178 -6.72 -35.14 -6.55
C ASN A 178 -6.40 -35.16 -5.04
N GLU A 179 -5.90 -34.06 -4.49
CA GLU A 179 -5.66 -33.85 -3.06
C GLU A 179 -6.92 -33.30 -2.37
N THR A 180 -7.09 -33.61 -1.08
CA THR A 180 -8.11 -32.97 -0.23
C THR A 180 -7.48 -31.75 0.45
N TRP A 181 -8.20 -30.62 0.42
CA TRP A 181 -7.81 -29.40 1.14
C TRP A 181 -8.28 -29.46 2.59
N ASN A 182 -7.41 -29.09 3.54
CA ASN A 182 -7.71 -29.09 4.97
C ASN A 182 -7.60 -27.66 5.53
N GLU A 183 -8.27 -27.36 6.64
CA GLU A 183 -8.12 -26.05 7.30
C GLU A 183 -6.68 -25.79 7.79
N GLU A 184 -5.93 -26.85 8.10
CA GLU A 184 -4.50 -26.78 8.45
C GLU A 184 -3.59 -26.36 7.28
N ASP A 185 -4.06 -26.48 6.02
CA ASP A 185 -3.37 -25.94 4.84
C ASP A 185 -3.57 -24.41 4.71
N GLU A 186 -4.47 -23.78 5.47
CA GLU A 186 -4.73 -22.34 5.38
C GLU A 186 -3.68 -21.50 6.12
N ILE A 187 -2.88 -20.78 5.34
CA ILE A 187 -1.79 -19.96 5.88
C ILE A 187 -2.22 -18.49 5.99
N ILE A 188 -2.42 -18.07 7.23
CA ILE A 188 -2.75 -16.70 7.61
C ILE A 188 -1.49 -16.02 8.21
N PRO A 189 -1.16 -14.77 7.83
CA PRO A 189 -0.09 -14.01 8.46
C PRO A 189 -0.33 -13.80 9.97
N ASP A 190 0.65 -14.10 10.81
CA ASP A 190 0.56 -13.90 12.25
C ASP A 190 0.72 -12.41 12.57
N ILE A 191 -0.36 -11.75 12.97
CA ILE A 191 -0.38 -10.32 13.30
C ILE A 191 -0.74 -10.16 14.78
N LEU A 192 0.30 -9.99 15.58
CA LEU A 192 0.25 -9.60 17.00
C LEU A 192 0.64 -8.12 17.12
N PRO A 193 0.14 -7.35 18.10
CA PRO A 193 -0.82 -7.73 19.14
C PRO A 193 -2.21 -7.10 18.92
N TYR A 194 -3.26 -7.79 19.38
CA TYR A 194 -4.46 -7.11 19.83
C TYR A 194 -4.20 -6.62 21.26
N VAL A 195 -3.92 -5.33 21.43
CA VAL A 195 -3.71 -4.72 22.75
C VAL A 195 -5.07 -4.60 23.43
N THR A 196 -5.23 -5.24 24.60
CA THR A 196 -6.46 -5.14 25.38
C THR A 196 -6.47 -3.90 26.26
N ASP A 197 -7.66 -3.37 26.55
CA ASP A 197 -7.85 -2.15 27.35
C ASP A 197 -7.13 -2.25 28.71
N GLY A 198 -6.08 -1.45 28.89
CA GLY A 198 -5.28 -1.39 30.13
C GLY A 198 -3.88 -2.01 30.06
N GLN A 199 -3.51 -2.71 28.99
CA GLN A 199 -2.12 -3.16 28.78
C GLN A 199 -1.22 -2.01 28.28
N ASP A 200 0.04 -1.93 28.73
CA ASP A 200 1.01 -0.97 28.18
C ASP A 200 1.53 -1.45 26.81
N PRO A 201 1.23 -0.76 25.69
CA PRO A 201 1.76 -1.13 24.38
C PRO A 201 3.29 -1.02 24.29
N TYR A 202 3.96 -0.40 25.26
CA TYR A 202 5.41 -0.27 25.37
C TYR A 202 6.06 -1.27 26.33
N SER A 203 5.32 -2.24 26.90
CA SER A 203 5.89 -3.15 27.89
C SER A 203 7.10 -3.92 27.35
N MET A 204 8.17 -3.90 28.15
CA MET A 204 9.44 -4.61 27.93
C MET A 204 9.51 -5.90 28.76
N GLU A 205 8.38 -6.32 29.32
CA GLU A 205 8.19 -7.59 30.01
C GLU A 205 7.98 -8.73 28.97
N ASP A 206 8.14 -9.97 29.40
CA ASP A 206 8.00 -11.20 28.57
C ASP A 206 8.81 -11.23 27.25
N ILE A 207 9.90 -10.46 27.17
CA ILE A 207 10.82 -10.47 26.02
C ILE A 207 11.52 -11.84 25.90
N PRO A 208 11.42 -12.56 24.77
CA PRO A 208 12.00 -13.90 24.62
C PRO A 208 13.52 -13.94 24.77
N GLN A 209 14.03 -15.08 25.25
CA GLN A 209 15.47 -15.30 25.46
C GLN A 209 16.28 -15.35 24.13
N ASN A 210 17.60 -15.26 24.23
CA ASN A 210 18.50 -15.46 23.09
C ASN A 210 18.48 -16.93 22.63
N LEU A 211 18.39 -17.20 21.32
CA LEU A 211 18.55 -18.56 20.77
C LEU A 211 20.02 -18.96 20.57
N GLY A 212 20.96 -18.01 20.55
CA GLY A 212 22.39 -18.28 20.34
C GLY A 212 22.82 -18.32 18.87
N TYR A 213 21.89 -18.51 17.94
CA TYR A 213 22.15 -18.66 16.50
C TYR A 213 23.05 -17.60 15.88
N ILE A 214 23.89 -18.06 14.95
CA ILE A 214 24.83 -17.24 14.18
C ILE A 214 24.17 -16.85 12.85
N LEU A 215 24.36 -15.59 12.46
CA LEU A 215 23.74 -14.97 11.29
C LEU A 215 24.81 -14.56 10.29
N LYS A 216 24.66 -14.93 9.02
CA LYS A 216 25.61 -14.59 7.95
C LYS A 216 24.88 -14.35 6.63
N MET A 217 25.14 -13.22 5.97
CA MET A 217 24.66 -13.00 4.60
C MET A 217 25.50 -13.82 3.61
N LYS A 218 24.83 -14.51 2.70
CA LYS A 218 25.42 -15.23 1.56
C LYS A 218 24.47 -15.11 0.36
N ASP A 219 25.00 -14.70 -0.78
CA ASP A 219 24.26 -14.43 -2.02
C ASP A 219 23.09 -13.42 -1.78
N GLY A 220 23.32 -12.45 -0.90
CA GLY A 220 22.35 -11.46 -0.42
C GLY A 220 21.20 -11.98 0.45
N ILE A 221 21.24 -13.24 0.89
CA ILE A 221 20.24 -13.85 1.79
C ILE A 221 20.88 -14.12 3.15
N ILE A 222 20.22 -13.70 4.23
CA ILE A 222 20.63 -14.08 5.59
C ILE A 222 20.41 -15.58 5.78
N HIS A 223 21.49 -16.30 6.04
CA HIS A 223 21.48 -17.68 6.48
C HIS A 223 21.63 -17.74 8.00
N VAL A 224 20.82 -18.57 8.63
CA VAL A 224 20.82 -18.84 10.08
C VAL A 224 21.57 -20.14 10.32
N TYR A 225 22.43 -20.19 11.32
CA TYR A 225 23.20 -21.37 11.72
C TYR A 225 23.07 -21.58 13.23
N ASP A 226 22.93 -22.83 13.66
CA ASP A 226 22.80 -23.17 15.08
C ASP A 226 24.09 -22.85 15.86
N ASP A 227 25.24 -23.38 15.40
CA ASP A 227 26.54 -23.33 16.06
C ASP A 227 27.68 -22.93 15.10
N GLU A 228 28.86 -22.58 15.63
CA GLU A 228 30.07 -22.30 14.83
C GLU A 228 30.47 -23.50 13.94
N GLU A 229 30.29 -24.73 14.42
CA GLU A 229 30.54 -25.93 13.63
C GLU A 229 29.65 -25.98 12.37
N ALA A 230 28.37 -25.66 12.51
CA ALA A 230 27.42 -25.60 11.40
C ALA A 230 27.80 -24.52 10.36
N VAL A 231 28.34 -23.37 10.81
CA VAL A 231 28.91 -22.34 9.93
C VAL A 231 30.11 -22.88 9.15
N THR A 232 31.03 -23.62 9.78
CA THR A 232 32.20 -24.20 9.09
C THR A 232 31.86 -25.32 8.12
N GLN A 233 30.78 -26.06 8.37
CA GLN A 233 30.26 -27.11 7.49
C GLN A 233 29.33 -26.56 6.39
N GLU A 234 29.11 -25.24 6.35
CA GLU A 234 28.11 -24.54 5.50
C GLU A 234 26.68 -25.13 5.58
N LYS A 235 26.30 -25.76 6.70
CA LYS A 235 24.98 -26.35 6.92
C LYS A 235 24.10 -25.37 7.71
N PRO A 236 23.18 -24.62 7.08
CA PRO A 236 22.28 -23.72 7.79
C PRO A 236 21.18 -24.48 8.55
N HIS A 237 20.51 -23.77 9.46
CA HIS A 237 19.30 -24.21 10.15
C HIS A 237 18.16 -24.57 9.16
N GLY A 238 17.18 -25.37 9.59
CA GLY A 238 16.18 -26.05 8.74
C GLY A 238 15.15 -25.19 7.96
N LEU A 239 15.41 -23.90 7.75
CA LEU A 239 14.53 -22.94 7.09
C LEU A 239 14.47 -23.14 5.56
N PRO A 240 13.36 -22.73 4.90
CA PRO A 240 13.29 -22.68 3.44
C PRO A 240 14.14 -21.52 2.87
N TYR A 241 15.30 -21.85 2.28
CA TYR A 241 16.11 -20.88 1.54
C TYR A 241 15.77 -20.91 0.04
N PRO A 242 15.24 -19.82 -0.55
CA PRO A 242 14.94 -19.76 -1.98
C PRO A 242 16.21 -19.54 -2.80
N ASP A 243 16.31 -20.19 -3.96
CA ASP A 243 17.36 -19.91 -4.93
C ASP A 243 16.88 -19.07 -6.12
N MET A 244 17.80 -18.27 -6.65
CA MET A 244 17.56 -17.32 -7.74
C MET A 244 17.26 -18.01 -9.08
N GLU A 245 17.81 -19.19 -9.31
CA GLU A 245 17.59 -19.96 -10.54
C GLU A 245 16.13 -20.41 -10.62
N THR A 246 15.64 -21.13 -9.61
CA THR A 246 14.24 -21.57 -9.50
C THR A 246 13.26 -20.40 -9.57
N PHE A 247 13.55 -19.27 -8.89
CA PHE A 247 12.70 -18.07 -8.99
C PHE A 247 12.66 -17.48 -10.40
N THR A 248 13.80 -17.43 -11.10
CA THR A 248 13.84 -16.91 -12.47
C THR A 248 13.24 -17.88 -13.49
N ILE A 249 13.23 -19.20 -13.23
CA ILE A 249 12.47 -20.20 -13.99
C ILE A 249 10.95 -19.98 -13.80
N ASP A 250 10.49 -19.86 -12.56
CA ASP A 250 9.09 -19.59 -12.21
C ASP A 250 8.61 -18.26 -12.83
N MET A 251 9.44 -17.21 -12.78
CA MET A 251 9.18 -15.92 -13.43
C MET A 251 9.19 -16.01 -14.97
N THR A 252 10.07 -16.83 -15.55
CA THR A 252 10.11 -17.10 -17.00
C THR A 252 8.81 -17.77 -17.47
N HIS A 253 8.21 -18.65 -16.66
CA HIS A 253 6.93 -19.27 -16.97
C HIS A 253 5.81 -18.24 -17.17
N VAL A 254 5.63 -17.34 -16.20
CA VAL A 254 4.58 -16.31 -16.26
C VAL A 254 4.87 -15.28 -17.35
N LEU A 255 6.15 -14.96 -17.63
CA LEU A 255 6.53 -14.11 -18.76
C LEU A 255 6.21 -14.74 -20.12
N ALA A 256 6.45 -16.04 -20.30
CA ALA A 256 6.13 -16.74 -21.55
C ALA A 256 4.63 -16.68 -21.87
N MET A 257 3.77 -16.85 -20.85
CA MET A 257 2.31 -16.75 -20.98
C MET A 257 1.81 -15.36 -21.42
N ILE A 258 2.48 -14.29 -21.00
CA ILE A 258 2.14 -12.92 -21.42
C ILE A 258 2.49 -12.70 -22.91
N GLY A 259 3.50 -13.41 -23.41
CA GLY A 259 3.92 -13.39 -24.81
C GLY A 259 3.10 -14.29 -25.73
N ASP A 260 2.28 -15.19 -25.17
CA ASP A 260 1.48 -16.15 -25.91
C ASP A 260 0.15 -15.54 -26.43
N GLY A 261 -0.09 -15.68 -27.74
CA GLY A 261 -1.22 -15.07 -28.43
C GLY A 261 -2.58 -15.65 -28.03
N PRO A 262 -2.76 -16.98 -28.07
CA PRO A 262 -3.96 -17.65 -27.61
C PRO A 262 -4.29 -17.35 -26.14
N THR A 263 -3.33 -17.52 -25.22
CA THR A 263 -3.53 -17.26 -23.78
C THR A 263 -3.94 -15.80 -23.52
N LYS A 264 -3.29 -14.83 -24.17
CA LYS A 264 -3.66 -13.41 -24.09
C LYS A 264 -5.08 -13.14 -24.61
N THR A 265 -5.45 -13.77 -25.71
CA THR A 265 -6.77 -13.62 -26.33
C THR A 265 -7.87 -14.24 -25.47
N TYR A 266 -7.62 -15.41 -24.89
CA TYR A 266 -8.50 -16.08 -23.94
C TYR A 266 -8.75 -15.21 -22.70
N CYS A 267 -7.68 -14.78 -22.02
CA CYS A 267 -7.78 -13.95 -20.81
C CYS A 267 -8.56 -12.65 -21.08
N HIS A 268 -8.30 -11.98 -22.22
CA HIS A 268 -9.04 -10.77 -22.60
C HIS A 268 -10.55 -11.03 -22.78
N LYS A 269 -10.94 -12.12 -23.45
CA LYS A 269 -12.35 -12.50 -23.61
C LYS A 269 -13.01 -12.83 -22.26
N ARG A 270 -12.35 -13.58 -21.37
CA ARG A 270 -12.86 -13.86 -20.01
C ARG A 270 -13.04 -12.58 -19.18
N LEU A 271 -12.08 -11.66 -19.22
CA LEU A 271 -12.16 -10.39 -18.50
C LEU A 271 -13.31 -9.49 -19.00
N ASN A 272 -13.56 -9.45 -20.31
CA ASN A 272 -14.69 -8.70 -20.86
C ASN A 272 -16.04 -9.38 -20.54
N PHE A 273 -16.06 -10.73 -20.51
CA PHE A 273 -17.21 -11.52 -20.06
C PHE A 273 -17.54 -11.26 -18.59
N LEU A 274 -16.55 -11.26 -17.69
CA LEU A 274 -16.73 -10.93 -16.27
C LEU A 274 -17.37 -9.54 -16.06
N MET A 275 -16.85 -8.53 -16.77
CA MET A 275 -17.38 -7.16 -16.72
C MET A 275 -18.83 -7.09 -17.21
N SER A 276 -19.14 -7.78 -18.32
CA SER A 276 -20.50 -7.84 -18.89
C SER A 276 -21.47 -8.60 -17.99
N LYS A 277 -21.02 -9.69 -17.35
CA LYS A 277 -21.80 -10.49 -16.41
C LYS A 277 -22.16 -9.68 -15.16
N PHE A 278 -21.22 -8.89 -14.63
CA PHE A 278 -21.50 -7.98 -13.52
C PHE A 278 -22.46 -6.85 -13.91
N HIS A 279 -22.35 -6.29 -15.11
CA HIS A 279 -23.27 -5.23 -15.56
C HIS A 279 -24.73 -5.74 -15.71
N LEU A 280 -24.97 -6.95 -16.22
CA LEU A 280 -26.33 -7.48 -16.21
C LEU A 280 -26.80 -7.87 -14.79
N HIS A 281 -25.91 -8.34 -13.92
CA HIS A 281 -26.24 -8.56 -12.50
C HIS A 281 -26.69 -7.26 -11.82
N GLU A 282 -25.97 -6.16 -12.06
CA GLU A 282 -26.34 -4.79 -11.64
C GLU A 282 -27.74 -4.44 -12.17
N MET A 283 -27.99 -4.55 -13.48
CA MET A 283 -29.28 -4.26 -14.11
C MET A 283 -30.46 -5.09 -13.56
N LEU A 284 -30.25 -6.34 -13.14
CA LEU A 284 -31.30 -7.23 -12.65
C LEU A 284 -31.49 -7.16 -11.13
N ASN A 285 -30.42 -6.91 -10.37
CA ASN A 285 -30.38 -7.13 -8.92
C ASN A 285 -30.04 -5.88 -8.08
N GLU A 286 -29.73 -4.71 -8.65
CA GLU A 286 -29.45 -3.47 -7.87
C GLU A 286 -30.54 -3.18 -6.83
N MET A 287 -31.81 -3.28 -7.22
CA MET A 287 -32.95 -3.04 -6.32
C MET A 287 -33.07 -4.09 -5.20
N ALA A 288 -32.57 -5.31 -5.43
CA ALA A 288 -32.55 -6.37 -4.44
C ALA A 288 -31.37 -6.20 -3.46
N GLU A 289 -30.16 -5.89 -3.97
CA GLU A 289 -29.02 -5.52 -3.12
C GLU A 289 -29.37 -4.30 -2.25
N LEU A 290 -29.97 -3.25 -2.84
CA LEU A 290 -30.39 -2.05 -2.12
C LEU A 290 -31.49 -2.32 -1.07
N LYS A 291 -32.33 -3.35 -1.27
CA LYS A 291 -33.31 -3.83 -0.29
C LYS A 291 -32.62 -4.53 0.88
N GLU A 292 -31.61 -5.36 0.62
CA GLU A 292 -30.80 -5.98 1.69
C GLU A 292 -30.07 -4.92 2.52
N LEU A 293 -29.42 -3.93 1.89
CA LEU A 293 -28.75 -2.84 2.62
C LEU A 293 -29.74 -2.06 3.51
N LYS A 294 -30.93 -1.75 2.98
CA LYS A 294 -31.99 -1.06 3.75
C LYS A 294 -32.58 -1.90 4.89
N SER A 295 -32.37 -3.22 4.90
CA SER A 295 -32.79 -4.09 6.02
C SER A 295 -31.92 -3.92 7.28
N VAL A 296 -30.77 -3.24 7.16
CA VAL A 296 -29.82 -3.01 8.26
C VAL A 296 -29.74 -1.51 8.62
N PRO A 297 -30.79 -0.89 9.17
CA PRO A 297 -30.94 0.57 9.25
C PRO A 297 -29.90 1.32 10.10
N HIS A 298 -29.14 0.62 10.94
CA HIS A 298 -28.04 1.20 11.74
C HIS A 298 -26.69 1.23 11.00
N ARG A 299 -26.66 0.79 9.74
CA ARG A 299 -25.47 0.32 9.05
C ARG A 299 -25.44 0.91 7.64
N ASP A 300 -24.43 1.73 7.38
CA ASP A 300 -24.25 2.44 6.12
C ASP A 300 -22.77 2.56 5.75
N PHE A 301 -22.45 3.33 4.71
CA PHE A 301 -21.08 3.59 4.29
C PHE A 301 -20.26 4.44 5.29
N TYR A 302 -20.89 5.35 6.05
CA TYR A 302 -20.15 6.16 7.02
C TYR A 302 -19.67 5.30 8.20
N ASN A 303 -20.50 4.35 8.62
CA ASN A 303 -20.21 3.44 9.73
C ASN A 303 -19.37 2.20 9.32
N VAL A 304 -19.00 1.97 8.06
CA VAL A 304 -18.09 0.84 7.70
C VAL A 304 -16.66 1.18 8.07
N ARG A 305 -15.94 0.21 8.65
CA ARG A 305 -14.51 0.36 8.88
C ARG A 305 -13.81 0.35 7.52
N LYS A 306 -12.96 1.35 7.27
CA LYS A 306 -12.08 1.40 6.10
C LYS A 306 -10.64 1.68 6.52
N VAL A 307 -9.69 1.14 5.75
CA VAL A 307 -8.25 1.24 6.04
C VAL A 307 -7.54 1.99 4.91
N GLY A 308 -6.82 3.06 5.23
CA GLY A 308 -5.96 3.81 4.31
C GLY A 308 -4.72 3.01 3.92
N GLY A 309 -4.91 2.03 3.02
CA GLY A 309 -3.95 0.95 2.72
C GLY A 309 -2.67 1.36 1.99
N VAL A 310 -2.58 2.60 1.49
CA VAL A 310 -1.36 3.27 0.98
C VAL A 310 -1.35 4.67 1.54
N THR A 311 -0.43 4.95 2.47
CA THR A 311 -0.20 6.31 2.97
C THR A 311 1.27 6.49 3.32
N ARG A 312 1.96 7.47 2.73
CA ARG A 312 3.36 7.75 3.08
C ARG A 312 3.40 8.63 4.34
N HIS A 313 3.96 8.08 5.42
CA HIS A 313 3.97 8.63 6.77
C HIS A 313 4.29 10.13 6.86
N ALA A 314 5.29 10.59 6.11
CA ALA A 314 5.74 11.99 6.11
C ALA A 314 4.72 13.01 5.52
N ARG A 315 3.57 12.55 5.02
CA ARG A 315 2.64 13.31 4.19
C ARG A 315 1.16 13.09 4.55
N LEU A 316 0.87 12.64 5.76
CA LEU A 316 -0.51 12.55 6.31
C LEU A 316 -1.18 13.93 6.55
N TYR A 317 -0.45 15.04 6.42
CA TYR A 317 -0.77 16.29 7.11
C TYR A 317 -1.15 17.45 6.17
N ALA A 318 -2.38 17.49 5.65
CA ALA A 318 -2.86 18.64 4.87
C ALA A 318 -3.22 19.86 5.75
N THR A 319 -3.99 19.65 6.82
CA THR A 319 -4.68 20.73 7.55
C THR A 319 -4.07 21.04 8.92
N SER A 320 -3.79 20.02 9.74
CA SER A 320 -3.18 20.14 11.07
C SER A 320 -1.79 20.78 11.04
N SER A 321 -0.91 20.33 10.15
CA SER A 321 0.47 20.84 9.98
C SER A 321 0.51 22.36 9.75
N VAL A 322 -0.36 22.89 8.88
CA VAL A 322 -0.44 24.32 8.55
C VAL A 322 -0.93 25.13 9.76
N CYS A 323 -1.88 24.61 10.53
CA CYS A 323 -2.37 25.26 11.75
C CYS A 323 -1.33 25.18 12.87
N PHE A 324 -0.65 24.04 13.05
CA PHE A 324 0.40 23.83 14.03
C PHE A 324 1.62 24.72 13.77
N LEU A 325 2.09 24.80 12.52
CA LEU A 325 3.17 25.71 12.11
C LEU A 325 2.78 27.17 12.34
N LYS A 326 1.58 27.60 11.92
CA LYS A 326 1.08 28.97 12.20
C LYS A 326 1.01 29.26 13.70
N ALA A 327 0.46 28.35 14.49
CA ALA A 327 0.30 28.51 15.94
C ALA A 327 1.65 28.56 16.67
N ARG A 328 2.60 27.67 16.35
CA ARG A 328 3.94 27.70 16.95
C ARG A 328 4.77 28.89 16.47
N VAL A 329 4.64 29.37 15.23
CA VAL A 329 5.27 30.63 14.79
C VAL A 329 4.67 31.84 15.54
N CYS A 330 3.38 31.81 15.91
CA CYS A 330 2.79 32.85 16.77
C CYS A 330 3.24 32.73 18.23
N GLN A 331 3.35 31.53 18.79
CA GLN A 331 3.86 31.32 20.16
C GLN A 331 5.36 31.62 20.29
N LEU A 332 6.17 31.36 19.26
CA LEU A 332 7.59 31.75 19.23
C LEU A 332 7.78 33.28 19.18
N LYS A 333 6.77 34.04 18.73
CA LYS A 333 6.72 35.51 18.86
C LYS A 333 6.27 36.00 20.25
N GLN A 334 5.84 35.10 21.14
CA GLN A 334 5.33 35.42 22.48
C GLN A 334 6.16 34.80 23.62
N GLY A 335 6.95 33.77 23.34
CA GLY A 335 7.83 33.11 24.31
C GLY A 335 9.21 32.85 23.72
N ALA A 336 10.23 33.48 24.32
CA ALA A 336 11.63 33.34 23.91
C ALA A 336 12.22 31.98 24.32
N TYR A 337 11.94 30.95 23.53
CA TYR A 337 12.62 29.65 23.63
C TYR A 337 14.06 29.78 23.12
N ALA A 338 14.97 30.18 24.00
CA ALA A 338 16.40 30.21 23.73
C ALA A 338 16.93 28.78 23.52
N LEU A 339 17.61 28.54 22.39
CA LEU A 339 18.33 27.30 22.09
C LEU A 339 19.64 27.20 22.92
N THR A 340 19.50 27.16 24.24
CA THR A 340 20.61 27.04 25.20
C THR A 340 20.29 25.97 26.22
N GLY A 341 20.92 24.80 26.09
CA GLY A 341 20.67 23.65 26.94
C GLY A 341 21.05 23.88 28.42
N ARG A 342 20.04 24.08 29.27
CA ARG A 342 20.10 23.85 30.72
C ARG A 342 18.79 23.21 31.17
N HIS A 343 18.87 22.10 31.90
CA HIS A 343 17.71 21.54 32.58
C HIS A 343 17.23 22.51 33.67
N PRO A 344 15.92 22.73 33.84
CA PRO A 344 15.41 23.23 35.11
C PRO A 344 15.51 22.11 36.15
N HIS A 345 16.23 22.35 37.26
CA HIS A 345 16.12 21.49 38.44
C HIS A 345 14.68 21.58 38.99
N PRO A 346 14.09 20.46 39.47
CA PRO A 346 12.80 20.51 40.13
C PRO A 346 12.92 21.27 41.46
N ARG A 347 12.21 22.40 41.58
CA ARG A 347 11.93 22.98 42.90
C ARG A 347 10.68 22.33 43.46
N SER A 348 10.81 21.75 44.65
CA SER A 348 9.74 21.09 45.38
C SER A 348 8.62 22.06 45.73
N CYS A 349 7.44 21.83 45.15
CA CYS A 349 6.19 22.42 45.64
C CYS A 349 5.60 21.49 46.70
N LEU A 350 6.20 21.52 47.90
CA LEU A 350 5.59 20.96 49.11
C LEU A 350 5.10 22.12 49.96
N HIS A 351 3.78 22.22 50.10
CA HIS A 351 3.13 22.84 51.24
C HIS A 351 1.76 22.16 51.42
N GLU A 352 1.65 21.39 52.50
CA GLU A 352 0.37 20.88 53.00
C GLU A 352 -0.41 22.01 53.69
N PRO A 353 -1.75 21.88 53.83
CA PRO A 353 -2.57 22.94 54.42
C PRO A 353 -2.59 22.88 55.94
N GLU A 354 -2.31 24.01 56.59
CA GLU A 354 -2.59 24.22 58.03
C GLU A 354 -3.68 25.29 58.25
N ALA A 355 -4.31 25.25 59.41
CA ALA A 355 -5.53 25.96 59.77
C ALA A 355 -5.29 27.38 60.35
N PRO A 356 -6.30 28.26 60.46
CA PRO A 356 -6.09 29.70 60.65
C PRO A 356 -5.94 30.15 62.12
N SER A 357 -5.21 31.25 62.35
CA SER A 357 -5.23 31.98 63.63
C SER A 357 -5.05 33.52 63.49
N GLU A 358 -6.05 34.22 64.01
CA GLU A 358 -6.13 35.51 64.71
C GLU A 358 -5.16 36.72 64.46
N VAL A 359 -5.73 37.76 63.84
CA VAL A 359 -5.82 39.21 64.18
C VAL A 359 -4.66 40.03 64.82
N HIS A 360 -4.57 41.29 64.36
CA HIS A 360 -4.12 42.56 65.02
C HIS A 360 -2.72 43.16 64.70
N PRO A 361 -2.54 44.52 64.78
CA PRO A 361 -1.71 45.24 63.77
C PRO A 361 -0.78 46.38 64.27
N GLY A 362 0.05 46.92 63.35
CA GLY A 362 0.80 48.19 63.50
C GLY A 362 2.19 48.16 62.82
N HIS A 363 2.90 49.27 62.55
CA HIS A 363 2.52 50.70 62.52
C HIS A 363 3.67 51.52 61.85
N LEU A 364 3.37 52.57 61.05
CA LEU A 364 4.29 53.65 60.60
C LEU A 364 5.48 53.21 59.68
N GLN A 365 6.24 54.07 58.96
CA GLN A 365 6.23 55.54 58.74
C GLN A 365 6.75 55.93 57.32
N CYS A 366 6.69 57.22 56.93
CA CYS A 366 7.18 57.73 55.63
C CYS A 366 8.19 58.89 55.77
N ARG A 367 9.23 58.95 54.91
CA ARG A 367 10.05 60.10 54.41
C ARG A 367 11.33 59.54 53.71
N GLY A 368 12.05 60.23 52.81
CA GLY A 368 11.94 61.59 52.24
C GLY A 368 12.85 61.77 51.00
N ARG A 369 12.95 63.00 50.44
CA ARG A 369 13.77 63.37 49.25
C ARG A 369 15.09 64.07 49.62
N SER A 370 16.14 64.05 48.78
CA SER A 370 16.76 65.26 48.12
C SER A 370 18.19 65.08 47.53
N GLY A 371 18.46 65.63 46.33
CA GLY A 371 19.80 66.06 45.80
C GLY A 371 20.80 64.98 45.31
N GLY A 372 21.78 65.26 44.43
CA GLY A 372 22.03 66.45 43.58
C GLY A 372 23.43 66.47 42.87
N ASP A 373 23.46 66.92 41.61
CA ASP A 373 24.53 67.61 40.81
C ASP A 373 25.94 67.00 40.47
N GLY A 374 26.54 67.49 39.36
CA GLY A 374 27.90 67.21 38.79
C GLY A 374 27.91 66.25 37.56
N GLU A 375 28.37 66.55 36.33
CA GLU A 375 29.58 67.21 35.73
C GLU A 375 30.87 66.35 35.79
N GLU A 376 31.77 66.22 34.78
CA GLU A 376 31.93 66.85 33.43
C GLU A 376 32.90 66.00 32.51
N ARG A 377 32.89 66.21 31.16
CA ARG A 377 34.02 66.08 30.16
C ARG A 377 34.76 64.71 29.94
N GLU A 378 35.53 64.42 28.86
CA GLU A 378 35.81 65.06 27.54
C GLU A 378 36.22 64.04 26.41
N GLU A 379 36.71 64.57 25.27
CA GLU A 379 37.01 64.04 23.90
C GLU A 379 38.16 62.95 23.79
N ALA A 380 38.62 62.41 22.64
CA ALA A 380 38.67 62.90 21.24
C ALA A 380 38.85 61.85 20.09
N HIS A 381 39.04 62.36 18.86
CA HIS A 381 39.00 61.69 17.53
C HIS A 381 40.30 61.05 16.99
N ALA A 382 40.17 60.18 15.97
CA ALA A 382 41.08 60.07 14.80
C ALA A 382 40.37 59.42 13.56
N GLN A 383 40.94 59.52 12.35
CA GLN A 383 40.36 59.08 11.05
C GLN A 383 41.40 58.47 10.05
N THR A 384 40.91 58.03 8.86
CA THR A 384 41.62 57.65 7.60
C THR A 384 42.15 56.21 7.49
N GLY A 385 42.26 55.56 6.30
CA GLY A 385 42.00 55.98 4.90
C GLY A 385 41.95 54.82 3.87
N PHE A 386 41.83 55.12 2.56
CA PHE A 386 41.60 54.19 1.42
C PHE A 386 42.85 53.48 0.83
N ARG A 387 42.70 52.27 0.23
CA ARG A 387 43.33 51.81 -1.07
C ARG A 387 42.97 50.38 -1.56
N GLU A 388 43.19 50.12 -2.86
CA GLU A 388 43.11 48.86 -3.65
C GLU A 388 44.20 48.88 -4.77
N PRO A 389 44.46 47.82 -5.61
CA PRO A 389 44.10 46.40 -5.55
C PRO A 389 45.36 45.50 -5.32
N PRO A 390 46.05 44.72 -6.23
CA PRO A 390 45.91 44.34 -7.66
C PRO A 390 45.80 42.79 -7.91
N HIS A 391 46.43 42.22 -8.96
CA HIS A 391 46.35 40.80 -9.40
C HIS A 391 47.70 40.02 -9.38
N GLY A 392 47.66 38.67 -9.33
CA GLY A 392 48.81 37.77 -9.63
C GLY A 392 48.55 36.25 -9.38
N PRO A 393 48.94 35.29 -10.26
CA PRO A 393 48.56 33.86 -10.13
C PRO A 393 49.73 32.84 -9.98
N VAL A 394 49.60 31.81 -9.12
CA VAL A 394 50.54 30.65 -9.03
C VAL A 394 49.86 29.33 -8.58
N ARG A 395 50.33 28.19 -9.12
CA ARG A 395 50.29 26.78 -8.66
C ARG A 395 51.68 26.15 -8.97
N PRO A 396 52.11 24.93 -8.53
CA PRO A 396 51.41 23.83 -7.83
C PRO A 396 52.22 23.18 -6.66
N HIS A 397 51.83 21.94 -6.27
CA HIS A 397 52.56 20.86 -5.55
C HIS A 397 52.47 20.71 -4.01
N GLY A 398 52.21 19.45 -3.62
CA GLY A 398 52.84 18.78 -2.46
C GLY A 398 52.01 18.66 -1.16
N GLY A 399 51.49 17.46 -0.85
CA GLY A 399 51.07 17.13 0.53
C GLY A 399 49.82 16.27 0.70
N LEU A 400 50.00 14.95 0.79
CA LEU A 400 49.17 14.04 1.62
C LEU A 400 49.99 13.70 2.88
N PRO A 401 49.41 13.16 3.98
CA PRO A 401 48.03 12.69 4.16
C PRO A 401 47.29 13.31 5.37
N GLY A 402 46.02 12.93 5.57
CA GLY A 402 45.46 12.86 6.94
C GLY A 402 43.99 13.21 7.14
N ARG A 403 43.27 12.29 7.79
CA ARG A 403 41.99 12.45 8.52
C ARG A 403 40.79 13.03 7.75
N ALA A 404 39.80 12.17 7.51
CA ALA A 404 38.43 12.60 7.23
C ALA A 404 37.92 13.50 8.37
N ARG A 405 37.56 14.75 8.05
CA ARG A 405 36.87 15.64 8.99
C ARG A 405 35.40 15.28 9.05
N CYS A 406 35.04 14.43 10.01
CA CYS A 406 33.70 14.49 10.58
C CYS A 406 33.45 15.94 11.06
N MET A 407 32.40 16.59 10.56
CA MET A 407 32.04 17.94 10.99
C MET A 407 31.37 17.91 12.36
N TYR A 408 32.18 17.73 13.40
CA TYR A 408 31.82 18.13 14.75
C TYR A 408 31.51 19.63 14.74
N LEU A 409 30.22 19.97 14.77
CA LEU A 409 29.74 21.35 14.93
C LEU A 409 30.24 21.90 16.26
N HIS A 410 31.29 22.73 16.18
CA HIS A 410 31.97 23.25 17.35
C HIS A 410 31.01 24.12 18.18
N LYS A 411 30.86 23.81 19.48
CA LYS A 411 29.84 24.38 20.39
C LYS A 411 29.81 25.91 20.53
N SER A 412 30.75 26.64 19.92
CA SER A 412 30.95 28.08 20.07
C SER A 412 30.47 28.95 18.91
N LYS A 413 29.77 28.40 17.90
CA LYS A 413 29.29 29.18 16.72
C LYS A 413 27.81 29.04 16.33
N LEU A 414 26.98 28.46 17.19
CA LEU A 414 25.56 28.21 16.89
C LEU A 414 24.59 29.23 17.55
N ASN A 415 24.98 30.52 17.56
CA ASN A 415 24.06 31.63 17.86
C ASN A 415 23.13 31.93 16.67
N LEU A 416 22.39 30.91 16.20
CA LEU A 416 21.25 31.10 15.32
C LEU A 416 20.06 31.58 16.16
N HIS A 417 19.96 32.90 16.36
CA HIS A 417 18.68 33.48 16.75
C HIS A 417 17.64 33.10 15.69
N VAL A 418 16.51 32.53 16.13
CA VAL A 418 15.48 32.03 15.22
C VAL A 418 14.65 33.17 14.61
N GLU A 419 14.64 34.35 15.24
CA GLU A 419 13.93 35.54 14.74
C GLU A 419 14.43 36.04 13.37
N PRO A 420 15.73 36.30 13.12
CA PRO A 420 16.24 36.61 11.78
C PRO A 420 15.85 35.59 10.69
N PHE A 421 15.76 34.31 11.06
CA PHE A 421 15.35 33.24 10.15
C PHE A 421 13.86 33.33 9.83
N TRP A 422 12.99 33.41 10.86
CA TRP A 422 11.55 33.55 10.68
C TRP A 422 11.16 34.87 10.00
N ASN A 423 11.86 35.98 10.25
CA ASN A 423 11.58 37.27 9.62
C ASN A 423 11.87 37.26 8.10
N LYS A 424 12.83 36.45 7.63
CA LYS A 424 12.99 36.17 6.19
C LYS A 424 11.89 35.25 5.64
N LEU A 425 11.42 34.29 6.44
CA LEU A 425 10.45 33.28 5.98
C LEU A 425 8.99 33.76 6.01
N TYR A 426 8.64 34.72 6.89
CA TYR A 426 7.26 35.15 7.15
C TYR A 426 6.48 35.62 5.91
N PRO A 427 7.06 36.39 4.95
CA PRO A 427 6.36 36.76 3.72
C PRO A 427 6.05 35.54 2.85
N ALA A 428 7.00 34.60 2.74
CA ALA A 428 6.87 33.41 1.92
C ALA A 428 5.93 32.35 2.55
N ILE A 429 5.86 32.24 3.88
CA ILE A 429 4.80 31.44 4.55
C ILE A 429 3.40 31.95 4.18
N ARG A 430 3.25 33.27 3.95
CA ARG A 430 1.94 33.89 3.65
C ARG A 430 1.52 33.77 2.17
N PHE A 431 2.46 33.59 1.25
CA PHE A 431 2.19 33.49 -0.20
C PHE A 431 2.43 32.08 -0.78
N SER A 432 3.51 31.40 -0.40
CA SER A 432 4.06 30.25 -1.14
C SER A 432 3.42 28.89 -0.82
N PHE A 433 2.43 28.80 0.09
CA PHE A 433 1.61 27.59 0.21
C PHE A 433 0.56 27.46 -0.91
N LEU A 434 0.32 28.51 -1.70
CA LEU A 434 -0.40 28.41 -2.98
C LEU A 434 0.49 27.86 -4.12
N GLU A 435 1.82 27.82 -3.94
CA GLU A 435 2.78 27.39 -4.97
C GLU A 435 3.39 26.01 -4.70
N ILE A 436 2.62 25.10 -4.10
CA ILE A 436 2.77 23.67 -4.43
C ILE A 436 2.27 23.49 -5.87
N SER A 437 3.10 23.88 -6.84
CA SER A 437 2.74 23.90 -8.25
C SER A 437 2.42 22.48 -8.73
N GLN A 438 1.13 22.17 -8.88
CA GLN A 438 0.68 20.97 -9.57
C GLN A 438 1.23 21.02 -11.00
N GLY A 439 1.91 19.96 -11.41
CA GLY A 439 2.62 19.96 -12.68
C GLY A 439 3.41 18.68 -12.88
N ARG A 440 3.20 18.06 -14.04
CA ARG A 440 3.65 16.73 -14.47
C ARG A 440 5.15 16.43 -14.28
N GLN A 441 5.98 17.43 -14.01
CA GLN A 441 7.41 17.27 -13.73
C GLN A 441 7.74 16.74 -12.31
N THR A 442 6.76 16.49 -11.44
CA THR A 442 6.96 15.78 -10.16
C THR A 442 7.43 14.34 -10.33
N PHE A 443 7.07 13.70 -11.44
CA PHE A 443 7.20 12.26 -11.67
C PHE A 443 8.66 11.75 -11.66
N HIS A 444 9.62 12.54 -12.16
CA HIS A 444 10.91 12.03 -12.67
C HIS A 444 12.11 11.98 -11.70
N ARG A 445 11.93 12.16 -10.37
CA ARG A 445 13.01 11.92 -9.39
C ARG A 445 12.55 11.99 -7.93
N PHE A 446 12.91 11.00 -7.12
CA PHE A 446 12.75 11.05 -5.66
C PHE A 446 13.41 12.29 -5.01
N ASP A 447 14.53 12.79 -5.54
CA ASP A 447 15.15 14.03 -5.05
C ASP A 447 14.35 15.30 -5.39
N LYS A 448 13.79 15.40 -6.60
CA LYS A 448 12.93 16.54 -6.99
C LYS A 448 11.61 16.50 -6.22
N PHE A 449 11.05 15.31 -6.06
CA PHE A 449 9.91 15.02 -5.19
C PHE A 449 10.22 15.50 -3.78
N ASN A 450 11.31 15.01 -3.16
CA ASN A 450 11.81 15.45 -1.85
C ASN A 450 11.97 16.98 -1.73
N SER A 451 12.52 17.66 -2.74
CA SER A 451 12.72 19.11 -2.73
C SER A 451 11.42 19.94 -2.78
N LYS A 452 10.32 19.38 -3.31
CA LYS A 452 8.99 20.02 -3.23
C LYS A 452 8.36 19.92 -1.84
N TYR A 453 8.83 19.01 -0.97
CA TYR A 453 8.40 18.92 0.43
C TYR A 453 9.28 19.72 1.39
N ASN A 454 10.12 20.62 0.89
CA ASN A 454 10.79 21.64 1.68
C ASN A 454 9.75 22.70 2.10
N PRO A 455 9.39 22.84 3.40
CA PRO A 455 8.50 23.90 3.83
C PRO A 455 9.09 25.27 3.45
N VAL A 456 8.38 26.03 2.61
CA VAL A 456 8.85 27.33 2.10
C VAL A 456 10.18 27.24 1.33
N GLY A 457 10.49 26.09 0.71
CA GLY A 457 11.71 25.87 -0.07
C GLY A 457 12.96 25.51 0.75
N ALA A 458 12.93 25.64 2.08
CA ALA A 458 14.03 25.28 2.97
C ALA A 458 14.09 23.77 3.28
N SER A 459 15.22 23.11 2.97
CA SER A 459 15.47 21.68 3.24
C SER A 459 15.48 21.37 4.74
N GLU A 460 15.91 22.33 5.53
CA GLU A 460 16.19 22.23 6.96
C GLU A 460 14.88 22.07 7.74
N LEU A 461 13.80 22.70 7.28
CA LEU A 461 12.48 22.56 7.88
C LEU A 461 11.86 21.18 7.59
N ARG A 462 12.20 20.54 6.46
CA ARG A 462 11.79 19.16 6.21
C ARG A 462 12.48 18.20 7.18
N GLU A 463 13.77 18.42 7.45
CA GLU A 463 14.52 17.64 8.43
C GLU A 463 14.00 17.84 9.86
N ILE A 464 13.65 19.07 10.25
CA ILE A 464 13.13 19.39 11.58
C ILE A 464 11.73 18.83 11.84
N TYR A 465 10.81 18.87 10.85
CA TYR A 465 9.39 18.53 11.04
C TYR A 465 8.95 17.16 10.51
N LEU A 466 9.67 16.57 9.52
CA LEU A 466 9.21 15.39 8.77
C LEU A 466 10.25 14.25 8.75
N LYS A 467 11.08 14.14 9.79
CA LYS A 467 12.04 13.05 10.01
C LYS A 467 11.98 12.54 11.45
N THR A 468 12.20 11.23 11.60
CA THR A 468 12.30 10.52 12.89
C THR A 468 13.66 10.74 13.54
N ASP A 469 14.73 10.60 12.76
CA ASP A 469 16.11 10.96 13.12
C ASP A 469 16.41 12.40 12.70
N ASN A 470 16.65 13.28 13.69
CA ASN A 470 17.11 14.66 13.55
C ASN A 470 17.65 15.19 14.90
N TYR A 471 18.12 16.45 14.93
CA TYR A 471 18.69 17.09 16.12
C TYR A 471 17.77 17.14 17.37
N ILE A 472 16.45 17.04 17.19
CA ILE A 472 15.46 17.03 18.29
C ILE A 472 14.81 15.65 18.46
N HIS A 473 15.47 14.58 17.99
CA HIS A 473 15.01 13.20 18.07
C HIS A 473 13.56 13.00 17.60
N GLY A 474 13.18 13.72 16.53
CA GLY A 474 11.89 13.59 15.86
C GLY A 474 10.67 14.08 16.66
N GLU A 475 10.83 14.90 17.72
CA GLU A 475 9.73 15.35 18.61
C GLU A 475 8.55 15.95 17.84
N TYR A 476 8.79 16.93 16.96
CA TYR A 476 7.71 17.56 16.20
C TYR A 476 7.01 16.59 15.24
N PHE A 477 7.73 15.63 14.68
CA PHE A 477 7.18 14.66 13.75
C PHE A 477 6.30 13.64 14.46
N ALA A 478 6.74 13.16 15.63
CA ALA A 478 5.94 12.36 16.54
C ALA A 478 4.69 13.10 17.02
N ARG A 479 4.80 14.41 17.31
CA ARG A 479 3.65 15.24 17.71
C ARG A 479 2.63 15.40 16.59
N LEU A 480 3.06 15.55 15.34
CA LEU A 480 2.17 15.56 14.18
C LEU A 480 1.45 14.21 14.01
N ILE A 481 2.14 13.08 14.26
CA ILE A 481 1.49 11.75 14.30
C ILE A 481 0.43 11.66 15.40
N LYS A 482 0.71 12.14 16.61
CA LYS A 482 -0.27 12.09 17.71
C LYS A 482 -1.55 12.86 17.40
N GLU A 483 -1.45 14.01 16.73
CA GLU A 483 -2.63 14.76 16.30
C GLU A 483 -3.43 13.99 15.25
N VAL A 484 -2.78 13.32 14.28
CA VAL A 484 -3.45 12.47 13.29
C VAL A 484 -4.04 11.20 13.91
N ALA A 485 -3.34 10.57 14.84
CA ALA A 485 -3.83 9.41 15.61
C ALA A 485 -5.10 9.76 16.39
N GLN A 486 -5.08 10.87 17.13
CA GLN A 486 -6.26 11.36 17.85
C GLN A 486 -7.45 11.60 16.90
N ASN A 487 -7.23 12.26 15.76
CA ASN A 487 -8.30 12.46 14.76
C ASN A 487 -8.86 11.13 14.21
N LEU A 488 -8.03 10.09 14.06
CA LEU A 488 -8.46 8.75 13.62
C LEU A 488 -9.16 7.95 14.74
N GLU A 489 -8.80 8.16 16.00
CA GLU A 489 -9.45 7.56 17.17
C GLU A 489 -10.83 8.21 17.42
N GLU A 490 -10.93 9.53 17.29
CA GLU A 490 -12.21 10.26 17.26
C GLU A 490 -13.08 9.79 16.07
N SER A 491 -12.48 9.65 14.89
CA SER A 491 -13.13 9.06 13.70
C SER A 491 -13.14 7.52 13.73
N LYS A 492 -13.80 6.94 14.73
CA LYS A 492 -14.07 5.51 15.04
C LYS A 492 -14.07 4.44 13.91
N TYR A 493 -14.30 4.82 12.66
CA TYR A 493 -14.39 3.94 11.49
C TYR A 493 -13.22 4.07 10.50
N GLN A 494 -12.24 4.95 10.76
CA GLN A 494 -11.08 5.18 9.88
C GLN A 494 -9.79 4.67 10.52
N TYR A 495 -9.06 3.86 9.76
CA TYR A 495 -7.78 3.24 10.13
C TYR A 495 -6.73 3.58 9.06
N ALA A 496 -5.42 3.58 9.38
CA ALA A 496 -4.37 3.89 8.40
C ALA A 496 -3.11 3.04 8.56
N GLU A 497 -2.40 2.83 7.44
CA GLU A 497 -1.14 2.05 7.37
C GLU A 497 0.06 2.93 6.91
N PRO A 498 0.52 3.89 7.73
CA PRO A 498 1.65 4.77 7.40
C PRO A 498 2.97 4.03 7.10
N ARG A 499 3.63 4.40 5.99
CA ARG A 499 4.96 3.90 5.59
C ARG A 499 6.13 4.65 6.26
N LEU A 500 6.81 4.02 7.20
CA LEU A 500 8.09 4.46 7.76
C LEU A 500 9.26 4.08 6.83
N SER A 501 10.26 4.95 6.64
CA SER A 501 11.41 4.64 5.80
C SER A 501 12.56 4.02 6.57
N ILE A 502 13.08 2.90 6.06
CA ILE A 502 14.46 2.42 6.30
C ILE A 502 15.18 2.46 4.96
N TYR A 503 16.38 3.05 4.93
CA TYR A 503 17.13 3.29 3.69
C TYR A 503 18.22 2.23 3.43
N GLY A 504 18.68 1.51 4.45
CA GLY A 504 19.78 0.54 4.30
C GLY A 504 21.15 1.18 4.13
N ARG A 505 21.31 2.46 4.51
CA ARG A 505 22.59 3.18 4.45
C ARG A 505 23.57 2.68 5.52
N ALA A 506 23.02 2.26 6.66
CA ALA A 506 23.74 1.79 7.85
C ALA A 506 22.79 0.97 8.75
N PRO A 507 23.29 0.05 9.59
CA PRO A 507 22.44 -0.86 10.38
C PRO A 507 21.77 -0.18 11.60
N ASP A 508 22.26 0.98 12.02
CA ASP A 508 21.74 1.75 13.16
C ASP A 508 20.42 2.47 12.87
N GLU A 509 19.94 2.48 11.63
CA GLU A 509 18.63 3.04 11.26
C GLU A 509 17.47 2.41 12.03
N TRP A 510 17.49 1.09 12.25
CA TRP A 510 16.46 0.38 13.01
C TRP A 510 16.49 0.70 14.51
N ASP A 511 17.69 0.85 15.06
CA ASP A 511 17.91 1.25 16.44
C ASP A 511 17.40 2.68 16.69
N CYS A 512 17.68 3.60 15.76
CA CYS A 512 17.20 4.97 15.83
C CYS A 512 15.68 5.05 15.67
N LEU A 513 15.11 4.28 14.73
CA LEU A 513 13.67 4.27 14.48
C LEU A 513 12.87 3.67 15.65
N SER A 514 13.33 2.55 16.21
CA SER A 514 12.68 1.93 17.36
C SER A 514 12.79 2.79 18.63
N LYS A 515 13.95 3.40 18.89
CA LYS A 515 14.12 4.36 19.99
C LYS A 515 13.21 5.57 19.83
N TRP A 516 13.07 6.12 18.61
CA TRP A 516 12.07 7.17 18.33
C TRP A 516 10.64 6.70 18.65
N PHE A 517 10.24 5.51 18.21
CA PHE A 517 8.89 4.97 18.45
C PHE A 517 8.55 4.84 19.95
N ILE A 518 9.48 4.27 20.74
CA ILE A 518 9.32 4.08 22.19
C ILE A 518 9.40 5.42 22.94
N GLN A 519 10.46 6.22 22.73
CA GLN A 519 10.71 7.45 23.49
C GLN A 519 9.64 8.51 23.23
N GLN A 520 9.24 8.67 21.97
CA GLN A 520 8.21 9.65 21.61
C GLN A 520 6.79 9.13 21.85
N LYS A 521 6.60 7.84 22.19
CA LYS A 521 5.32 7.17 22.40
C LYS A 521 4.28 7.45 21.28
N VAL A 522 4.50 6.91 20.09
CA VAL A 522 3.65 7.12 18.87
C VAL A 522 2.81 5.90 18.47
N TYR A 523 2.31 5.15 19.45
CA TYR A 523 1.32 4.08 19.24
C TYR A 523 -0.09 4.69 19.11
N SER A 524 -0.96 3.99 18.37
CA SER A 524 -2.40 4.22 18.31
C SER A 524 -3.08 2.92 17.90
N PRO A 525 -4.24 2.55 18.46
CA PRO A 525 -4.98 1.36 18.02
C PRO A 525 -5.41 1.45 16.55
N ASN A 526 -5.62 2.66 16.01
CA ASN A 526 -6.09 2.86 14.63
C ASN A 526 -4.95 2.99 13.59
N LEU A 527 -3.68 2.86 14.03
CA LEU A 527 -2.50 2.88 13.16
C LEU A 527 -1.76 1.53 13.14
N ARG A 528 -1.22 1.15 11.98
CA ARG A 528 -0.23 0.07 11.83
C ARG A 528 0.91 0.51 10.94
N TRP A 529 2.13 0.04 11.19
CA TRP A 529 3.31 0.51 10.47
C TRP A 529 3.73 -0.45 9.36
N ILE A 530 4.12 0.11 8.22
CA ILE A 530 4.76 -0.61 7.11
C ILE A 530 6.12 0.03 6.86
N ILE A 531 7.13 -0.77 6.55
CA ILE A 531 8.50 -0.29 6.34
C ILE A 531 8.78 -0.18 4.84
N GLN A 532 8.79 1.06 4.32
CA GLN A 532 9.17 1.32 2.93
C GLN A 532 10.69 1.37 2.77
N VAL A 533 11.21 0.58 1.84
CA VAL A 533 12.62 0.53 1.43
C VAL A 533 12.78 1.26 0.09
N PRO A 534 13.45 2.43 0.05
CA PRO A 534 13.65 3.14 -1.20
C PRO A 534 14.71 2.50 -2.10
N ARG A 535 14.41 2.32 -3.40
CA ARG A 535 15.31 1.71 -4.40
C ARG A 535 16.38 2.70 -4.90
N ILE A 536 17.23 3.16 -3.98
CA ILE A 536 18.20 4.25 -4.22
C ILE A 536 19.66 3.83 -3.98
N TYR A 537 20.00 2.57 -4.29
CA TYR A 537 21.37 2.06 -4.23
C TYR A 537 22.35 2.94 -5.04
N ASP A 538 21.95 3.40 -6.24
CA ASP A 538 22.69 4.35 -7.08
C ASP A 538 23.15 5.62 -6.33
N ILE A 539 22.27 6.21 -5.52
CA ILE A 539 22.55 7.42 -4.75
C ILE A 539 23.56 7.14 -3.63
N PHE A 540 23.51 5.97 -2.99
CA PHE A 540 24.47 5.61 -1.93
C PHE A 540 25.80 5.11 -2.49
N ARG A 541 25.77 4.45 -3.65
CA ARG A 541 26.95 3.94 -4.35
C ARG A 541 27.78 5.07 -4.94
N SER A 542 27.16 6.00 -5.68
CA SER A 542 27.84 7.20 -6.21
C SER A 542 28.43 8.10 -5.12
N LYS A 543 27.80 8.16 -3.94
CA LYS A 543 28.32 8.83 -2.73
C LYS A 543 29.34 8.00 -1.94
N LYS A 544 29.64 6.76 -2.35
CA LYS A 544 30.57 5.81 -1.71
C LYS A 544 30.25 5.52 -0.24
N ILE A 545 28.96 5.50 0.09
CA ILE A 545 28.44 5.14 1.42
C ILE A 545 28.42 3.61 1.59
N ILE A 546 28.15 2.87 0.50
CA ILE A 546 28.09 1.40 0.47
C ILE A 546 28.99 0.80 -0.63
N PRO A 547 29.62 -0.36 -0.39
CA PRO A 547 30.56 -0.98 -1.32
C PRO A 547 29.91 -1.82 -2.44
N ASN A 548 28.73 -2.39 -2.21
CA ASN A 548 27.98 -3.27 -3.11
C ASN A 548 26.51 -3.35 -2.66
N PHE A 549 25.65 -4.03 -3.43
CA PHE A 549 24.23 -4.17 -3.09
C PHE A 549 23.99 -5.05 -1.86
N ALA A 550 24.80 -6.11 -1.66
CA ALA A 550 24.74 -6.96 -0.46
C ALA A 550 24.80 -6.12 0.82
N LYS A 551 25.66 -5.10 0.91
CA LYS A 551 25.74 -4.28 2.12
C LYS A 551 24.46 -3.47 2.40
N MET A 552 23.71 -3.08 1.36
CA MET A 552 22.39 -2.45 1.54
C MET A 552 21.38 -3.45 2.09
N LEU A 553 21.34 -4.67 1.54
CA LEU A 553 20.47 -5.75 2.05
C LEU A 553 20.83 -6.14 3.50
N GLU A 554 22.12 -6.25 3.82
CA GLU A 554 22.62 -6.55 5.16
C GLU A 554 22.17 -5.49 6.17
N ASN A 555 22.34 -4.20 5.84
CA ASN A 555 21.90 -3.09 6.71
C ASN A 555 20.37 -3.06 6.92
N ILE A 556 19.58 -3.57 5.96
CA ILE A 556 18.11 -3.66 6.07
C ILE A 556 17.69 -4.88 6.90
N PHE A 557 18.24 -6.06 6.62
CA PHE A 557 17.72 -7.32 7.14
C PHE A 557 18.48 -7.87 8.34
N LEU A 558 19.81 -7.72 8.44
CA LEU A 558 20.58 -8.31 9.55
C LEU A 558 20.09 -7.84 10.94
N PRO A 559 19.77 -6.54 11.18
CA PRO A 559 19.24 -6.11 12.49
C PRO A 559 17.91 -6.76 12.86
N LEU A 560 17.06 -7.10 11.88
CA LEU A 560 15.79 -7.80 12.10
C LEU A 560 15.98 -9.26 12.53
N PHE A 561 16.96 -9.94 11.93
CA PHE A 561 17.36 -11.27 12.36
C PHE A 561 18.03 -11.21 13.74
N GLU A 562 18.92 -10.24 14.01
CA GLU A 562 19.51 -10.08 15.35
C GLU A 562 18.45 -9.83 16.44
N ALA A 563 17.47 -8.96 16.19
CA ALA A 563 16.37 -8.70 17.12
C ALA A 563 15.34 -9.85 17.21
N THR A 564 15.37 -10.80 16.26
CA THR A 564 14.56 -12.02 16.30
C THR A 564 15.28 -13.16 17.04
N VAL A 565 16.59 -13.31 16.86
CA VAL A 565 17.42 -14.30 17.58
C VAL A 565 17.65 -13.88 19.03
N ASN A 566 18.00 -12.61 19.26
CA ASN A 566 18.28 -12.04 20.59
C ASN A 566 17.44 -10.79 20.91
N PRO A 567 16.13 -10.96 21.19
CA PRO A 567 15.26 -9.86 21.63
C PRO A 567 15.76 -9.12 22.89
N GLN A 568 16.47 -9.80 23.79
CA GLN A 568 16.99 -9.22 25.03
C GLN A 568 18.10 -8.18 24.79
N LYS A 569 18.86 -8.27 23.68
CA LYS A 569 19.84 -7.25 23.24
C LYS A 569 19.16 -6.05 22.57
N HIS A 570 18.02 -6.26 21.90
CA HIS A 570 17.36 -5.30 21.01
C HIS A 570 15.91 -5.02 21.43
N LYS A 571 15.70 -4.65 22.70
CA LYS A 571 14.38 -4.63 23.36
C LYS A 571 13.41 -3.66 22.70
N GLU A 572 13.84 -2.43 22.47
CA GLU A 572 13.05 -1.39 21.80
C GLU A 572 12.67 -1.80 20.38
N MET A 573 13.59 -2.46 19.66
CA MET A 573 13.33 -2.97 18.32
C MET A 573 12.32 -4.13 18.34
N HIS A 574 12.46 -5.08 19.26
CA HIS A 574 11.52 -6.18 19.43
C HIS A 574 10.09 -5.67 19.69
N VAL A 575 9.92 -4.68 20.58
CA VAL A 575 8.59 -4.08 20.85
C VAL A 575 8.08 -3.27 19.66
N PHE A 576 8.92 -2.48 18.98
CA PHE A 576 8.52 -1.77 17.77
C PHE A 576 8.07 -2.72 16.65
N LEU A 577 8.77 -3.84 16.44
CA LEU A 577 8.46 -4.83 15.41
C LEU A 577 7.13 -5.56 15.64
N LYS A 578 6.55 -5.53 16.84
CA LYS A 578 5.15 -5.96 17.08
C LYS A 578 4.16 -5.07 16.32
N TYR A 579 4.45 -3.78 16.13
CA TYR A 579 3.55 -2.84 15.44
C TYR A 579 3.86 -2.66 13.94
N VAL A 580 4.85 -3.41 13.42
CA VAL A 580 5.19 -3.48 12.00
C VAL A 580 4.48 -4.68 11.37
N THR A 581 3.76 -4.43 10.28
CA THR A 581 2.91 -5.43 9.60
C THR A 581 3.48 -5.92 8.27
N GLY A 582 4.46 -5.21 7.70
CA GLY A 582 5.01 -5.54 6.40
C GLY A 582 6.05 -4.57 5.86
N PHE A 583 6.53 -4.88 4.66
CA PHE A 583 7.53 -4.15 3.91
C PHE A 583 6.98 -3.69 2.56
N ASP A 584 7.45 -2.53 2.11
CA ASP A 584 7.06 -1.88 0.86
C ASP A 584 8.33 -1.50 0.08
N SER A 585 8.30 -1.52 -1.25
CA SER A 585 9.44 -1.18 -2.11
C SER A 585 9.07 0.04 -2.94
N VAL A 586 9.80 1.14 -2.79
CA VAL A 586 9.42 2.46 -3.35
C VAL A 586 10.55 3.13 -4.12
N ASP A 587 10.23 3.68 -5.29
CA ASP A 587 10.94 4.77 -5.99
C ASP A 587 10.09 5.12 -7.23
N ASP A 588 10.49 6.12 -8.00
CA ASP A 588 10.06 6.36 -9.39
C ASP A 588 10.19 5.05 -10.22
N GLU A 589 9.06 4.41 -10.47
CA GLU A 589 8.97 3.14 -11.22
C GLU A 589 9.16 3.34 -12.73
N SER A 590 9.17 4.59 -13.23
CA SER A 590 9.45 4.88 -14.65
C SER A 590 10.94 4.86 -15.01
N LYS A 591 11.83 4.77 -14.01
CA LYS A 591 13.25 4.50 -14.20
C LYS A 591 13.44 3.07 -14.72
N HIS A 592 14.01 2.96 -15.92
CA HIS A 592 14.45 1.68 -16.46
C HIS A 592 15.86 1.35 -15.94
N SER A 593 16.20 0.07 -15.89
CA SER A 593 17.56 -0.44 -15.70
C SER A 593 17.90 -1.24 -16.94
N ASP A 594 19.06 -0.98 -17.54
CA ASP A 594 19.51 -1.66 -18.76
C ASP A 594 19.78 -3.15 -18.51
N HIS A 595 19.93 -3.53 -17.24
CA HIS A 595 20.16 -4.88 -16.76
C HIS A 595 18.84 -5.60 -16.46
N MET A 596 18.47 -6.57 -17.30
CA MET A 596 17.32 -7.46 -17.04
C MET A 596 17.65 -8.55 -16.02
N PHE A 597 16.72 -8.81 -15.10
CA PHE A 597 16.85 -9.87 -14.09
C PHE A 597 16.73 -11.26 -14.73
N THR A 598 17.75 -12.09 -14.53
CA THR A 598 17.87 -13.47 -15.05
C THR A 598 18.73 -14.32 -14.10
N TYR A 599 18.74 -15.64 -14.27
CA TYR A 599 19.62 -16.54 -13.51
C TYR A 599 21.13 -16.24 -13.65
N LYS A 600 21.52 -15.44 -14.66
CA LYS A 600 22.90 -14.97 -14.89
C LYS A 600 23.18 -13.58 -14.30
N SER A 601 22.23 -12.97 -13.58
CA SER A 601 22.48 -11.70 -12.90
C SER A 601 23.56 -11.88 -11.84
N PRO A 602 24.49 -10.92 -11.67
CA PRO A 602 25.57 -11.05 -10.68
C PRO A 602 25.00 -11.10 -9.26
N LYS A 603 25.75 -11.70 -8.33
CA LYS A 603 25.35 -11.79 -6.93
C LYS A 603 25.33 -10.42 -6.26
N PRO A 604 24.54 -10.20 -5.19
CA PRO A 604 24.50 -8.91 -4.48
C PRO A 604 25.86 -8.42 -3.99
N GLU A 605 26.76 -9.34 -3.67
CA GLU A 605 28.13 -9.07 -3.26
C GLU A 605 29.00 -8.56 -4.43
N GLU A 606 28.70 -9.04 -5.64
CA GLU A 606 29.37 -8.72 -6.92
C GLU A 606 28.78 -7.46 -7.57
N TRP A 607 27.51 -7.12 -7.27
CA TRP A 607 26.83 -5.92 -7.76
C TRP A 607 27.50 -4.66 -7.20
N THR A 608 28.49 -4.21 -7.95
CA THR A 608 29.41 -3.10 -7.65
C THR A 608 29.36 -2.01 -8.72
N LEU A 609 28.46 -2.15 -9.71
CA LEU A 609 28.10 -1.10 -10.65
C LEU A 609 27.52 0.11 -9.91
N ASP A 610 27.57 1.29 -10.53
CA ASP A 610 26.98 2.52 -9.99
C ASP A 610 25.47 2.65 -10.34
N GLU A 611 24.96 1.77 -11.20
CA GLU A 611 23.54 1.63 -11.56
C GLU A 611 22.72 0.88 -10.51
N ASN A 612 21.42 1.20 -10.43
CA ASN A 612 20.47 0.42 -9.63
C ASN A 612 20.25 -0.98 -10.22
N PRO A 613 20.20 -2.03 -9.38
CA PRO A 613 19.60 -3.31 -9.74
C PRO A 613 18.16 -3.12 -10.25
N PRO A 614 17.68 -3.97 -11.18
CA PRO A 614 16.31 -3.89 -11.67
C PRO A 614 15.29 -4.20 -10.56
N TYR A 615 14.07 -3.67 -10.71
CA TYR A 615 12.98 -3.82 -9.74
C TYR A 615 12.78 -5.28 -9.27
N SER A 616 12.76 -6.25 -10.20
CA SER A 616 12.51 -7.65 -9.85
C SER A 616 13.66 -8.31 -9.08
N TYR A 617 14.89 -7.79 -9.18
CA TYR A 617 16.05 -8.24 -8.39
C TYR A 617 15.96 -7.71 -6.95
N TYR A 618 15.63 -6.42 -6.79
CA TYR A 618 15.26 -5.84 -5.48
C TYR A 618 14.14 -6.67 -4.82
N LEU A 619 13.06 -6.95 -5.57
CA LEU A 619 11.89 -7.63 -5.00
C LEU A 619 12.17 -9.09 -4.66
N PHE A 620 12.97 -9.82 -5.47
CA PHE A 620 13.44 -11.16 -5.14
C PHE A 620 14.24 -11.19 -3.84
N HIS A 621 15.25 -10.33 -3.68
CA HIS A 621 16.08 -10.32 -2.47
C HIS A 621 15.32 -9.80 -1.23
N MET A 622 14.37 -8.88 -1.40
CA MET A 622 13.46 -8.49 -0.31
C MET A 622 12.55 -9.67 0.09
N TYR A 623 11.91 -10.33 -0.86
CA TYR A 623 11.09 -11.52 -0.64
C TYR A 623 11.88 -12.62 0.06
N ALA A 624 13.08 -12.95 -0.42
CA ALA A 624 13.90 -14.04 0.12
C ALA A 624 14.25 -13.82 1.60
N ASN A 625 14.71 -12.62 1.96
CA ASN A 625 15.02 -12.31 3.36
C ASN A 625 13.76 -12.22 4.24
N ILE A 626 12.64 -11.68 3.74
CA ILE A 626 11.35 -11.66 4.47
C ILE A 626 10.83 -13.09 4.69
N MET A 627 10.95 -13.97 3.70
CA MET A 627 10.47 -15.35 3.79
C MET A 627 11.26 -16.16 4.83
N VAL A 628 12.59 -16.14 4.77
CA VAL A 628 13.45 -16.80 5.79
C VAL A 628 13.20 -16.20 7.18
N LEU A 629 13.05 -14.87 7.29
CA LEU A 629 12.75 -14.18 8.54
C LEU A 629 11.36 -14.57 9.09
N ASN A 630 10.35 -14.72 8.25
CA ASN A 630 9.00 -15.09 8.65
C ASN A 630 8.94 -16.54 9.16
N ASN A 631 9.70 -17.47 8.57
CA ASN A 631 9.79 -18.85 9.07
C ASN A 631 10.44 -18.88 10.47
N LEU A 632 11.61 -18.25 10.64
CA LEU A 632 12.27 -18.11 11.95
C LEU A 632 11.35 -17.42 13.00
N ARG A 633 10.55 -16.45 12.58
CA ARG A 633 9.60 -15.76 13.47
C ARG A 633 8.41 -16.63 13.83
N LYS A 634 7.87 -17.42 12.88
CA LYS A 634 6.79 -18.38 13.12
C LYS A 634 7.21 -19.47 14.11
N GLU A 635 8.41 -20.02 13.96
CA GLU A 635 9.01 -20.99 14.90
C GLU A 635 9.13 -20.43 16.33
N ARG A 636 9.37 -19.11 16.46
CA ARG A 636 9.38 -18.39 17.75
C ARG A 636 8.01 -17.93 18.25
N GLY A 637 6.91 -18.15 17.52
CA GLY A 637 5.59 -17.60 17.86
C GLY A 637 5.51 -16.06 17.76
N LEU A 638 6.32 -15.43 16.92
CA LEU A 638 6.38 -14.00 16.69
C LEU A 638 5.63 -13.59 15.41
N ASN A 639 5.16 -12.34 15.35
CA ASN A 639 4.43 -11.82 14.20
C ASN A 639 5.26 -11.84 12.90
N THR A 640 4.65 -12.23 11.79
CA THR A 640 5.27 -12.25 10.46
C THR A 640 5.03 -10.94 9.70
N PHE A 641 5.77 -10.71 8.62
CA PHE A 641 5.73 -9.47 7.84
C PHE A 641 5.29 -9.73 6.39
N GLN A 642 4.29 -8.97 5.92
CA GLN A 642 3.78 -9.06 4.54
C GLN A 642 4.64 -8.23 3.56
N LEU A 643 4.97 -8.77 2.38
CA LEU A 643 5.55 -7.97 1.29
C LEU A 643 4.44 -7.30 0.46
N ARG A 644 4.42 -5.96 0.46
CA ARG A 644 3.35 -5.10 -0.06
C ARG A 644 3.89 -3.90 -0.89
N PRO A 645 4.56 -4.13 -2.04
CA PRO A 645 5.29 -3.10 -2.77
C PRO A 645 4.39 -2.15 -3.57
N HIS A 646 4.88 -0.94 -3.84
CA HIS A 646 4.41 -0.13 -4.98
C HIS A 646 4.84 -0.79 -6.28
N CYS A 647 3.86 -1.19 -7.10
CA CYS A 647 4.08 -2.01 -8.30
C CYS A 647 3.05 -1.72 -9.39
N GLY A 648 3.50 -1.48 -10.61
CA GLY A 648 2.65 -1.18 -11.75
C GLY A 648 1.97 0.18 -11.67
N GLU A 649 2.46 1.13 -10.87
CA GLU A 649 2.14 2.54 -11.04
C GLU A 649 2.68 3.03 -12.40
N ALA A 650 3.91 2.63 -12.71
CA ALA A 650 4.59 2.87 -13.98
C ALA A 650 5.50 1.68 -14.34
N GLY A 651 6.50 1.90 -15.19
CA GLY A 651 7.55 0.93 -15.49
C GLY A 651 7.09 -0.31 -16.29
N SER A 652 7.90 -1.36 -16.17
CA SER A 652 7.81 -2.59 -16.96
C SER A 652 6.77 -3.58 -16.43
N ILE A 653 6.17 -4.37 -17.33
CA ILE A 653 5.29 -5.47 -16.98
C ILE A 653 5.98 -6.56 -16.14
N THR A 654 7.31 -6.67 -16.21
CA THR A 654 8.12 -7.60 -15.40
C THR A 654 8.01 -7.32 -13.89
N HIS A 655 7.66 -6.10 -13.49
CA HIS A 655 7.44 -5.72 -12.09
C HIS A 655 6.18 -6.42 -11.54
N LEU A 656 5.09 -6.35 -12.30
CA LEU A 656 3.81 -6.98 -11.95
C LEU A 656 3.90 -8.52 -11.96
N VAL A 657 4.79 -9.10 -12.78
CA VAL A 657 5.11 -10.54 -12.71
C VAL A 657 5.85 -10.89 -11.43
N SER A 658 6.93 -10.18 -11.09
CA SER A 658 7.70 -10.50 -9.88
C SER A 658 6.87 -10.27 -8.61
N ALA A 659 5.97 -9.27 -8.60
CA ALA A 659 5.00 -9.06 -7.54
C ALA A 659 3.88 -10.13 -7.51
N PHE A 660 3.39 -10.61 -8.66
CA PHE A 660 2.41 -11.72 -8.69
C PHE A 660 2.95 -12.98 -8.01
N LEU A 661 4.25 -13.27 -8.16
CA LEU A 661 4.89 -14.38 -7.46
C LEU A 661 5.13 -14.09 -5.98
N SER A 662 5.73 -12.94 -5.65
CA SER A 662 6.34 -12.71 -4.33
C SER A 662 5.52 -11.88 -3.34
N ALA A 663 4.57 -11.05 -3.79
CA ALA A 663 3.85 -10.11 -2.94
C ALA A 663 2.51 -10.67 -2.45
N ASP A 664 2.14 -10.32 -1.22
CA ASP A 664 0.81 -10.59 -0.67
C ASP A 664 -0.25 -9.72 -1.41
N ASN A 665 0.01 -8.42 -1.50
CA ASN A 665 -0.79 -7.43 -2.24
C ASN A 665 0.10 -6.34 -2.86
N ILE A 666 -0.44 -5.52 -3.77
CA ILE A 666 0.30 -4.43 -4.43
C ILE A 666 -0.34 -3.06 -4.23
N SER A 667 0.47 -2.00 -4.30
CA SER A 667 0.01 -0.61 -4.39
C SER A 667 0.04 -0.11 -5.85
N HIS A 668 -0.99 0.64 -6.25
CA HIS A 668 -1.30 1.16 -7.60
C HIS A 668 -1.81 0.15 -8.64
N GLY A 669 -0.98 -0.75 -9.17
CA GLY A 669 -1.41 -1.79 -10.14
C GLY A 669 -1.96 -1.30 -11.49
N LEU A 670 -1.86 0.00 -11.82
CA LEU A 670 -2.43 0.63 -13.03
C LEU A 670 -2.03 -0.09 -14.34
N ASN A 671 -0.79 -0.55 -14.43
CA ASN A 671 -0.24 -1.24 -15.60
C ASN A 671 -0.88 -2.62 -15.87
N LEU A 672 -1.67 -3.20 -14.95
CA LEU A 672 -2.41 -4.43 -15.21
C LEU A 672 -3.35 -4.30 -16.42
N LYS A 673 -3.86 -3.09 -16.71
CA LYS A 673 -4.69 -2.83 -17.90
C LYS A 673 -3.96 -3.03 -19.24
N LYS A 674 -2.62 -3.12 -19.25
CA LYS A 674 -1.83 -3.47 -20.44
C LYS A 674 -1.77 -4.98 -20.70
N SER A 675 -1.99 -5.83 -19.69
CA SER A 675 -1.79 -7.28 -19.77
C SER A 675 -3.04 -8.05 -19.30
N PRO A 676 -3.90 -8.49 -20.22
CA PRO A 676 -5.05 -9.33 -19.87
C PRO A 676 -4.67 -10.61 -19.13
N VAL A 677 -3.51 -11.21 -19.44
CA VAL A 677 -3.03 -12.42 -18.75
C VAL A 677 -2.77 -12.14 -17.26
N LEU A 678 -2.13 -11.01 -16.93
CA LEU A 678 -1.93 -10.65 -15.53
C LEU A 678 -3.22 -10.13 -14.87
N GLN A 679 -4.04 -9.32 -15.56
CA GLN A 679 -5.33 -8.89 -14.99
C GLN A 679 -6.22 -10.10 -14.62
N TYR A 680 -6.20 -11.17 -15.43
CA TYR A 680 -6.93 -12.41 -15.17
C TYR A 680 -6.28 -13.27 -14.07
N LEU A 681 -4.95 -13.37 -14.03
CA LEU A 681 -4.24 -14.05 -12.92
C LEU A 681 -4.43 -13.34 -11.56
N TYR A 682 -4.48 -12.00 -11.53
CA TYR A 682 -4.78 -11.23 -10.31
C TYR A 682 -6.24 -11.43 -9.86
N TYR A 683 -7.18 -11.62 -10.80
CA TYR A 683 -8.56 -12.05 -10.50
C TYR A 683 -8.59 -13.47 -9.93
N LEU A 684 -8.05 -14.47 -10.65
CA LEU A 684 -8.06 -15.89 -10.24
C LEU A 684 -7.35 -16.14 -8.90
N GLY A 685 -6.26 -15.42 -8.64
CA GLY A 685 -5.54 -15.43 -7.37
C GLY A 685 -6.05 -14.43 -6.31
N GLN A 686 -7.16 -13.72 -6.57
CA GLN A 686 -7.77 -12.66 -5.75
C GLN A 686 -6.73 -11.73 -5.08
N VAL A 687 -5.72 -11.33 -5.83
CA VAL A 687 -4.56 -10.58 -5.35
C VAL A 687 -4.99 -9.14 -5.04
N PRO A 688 -4.88 -8.65 -3.79
CA PRO A 688 -5.40 -7.33 -3.47
C PRO A 688 -4.58 -6.19 -4.10
N ILE A 689 -5.29 -5.13 -4.50
CA ILE A 689 -4.72 -3.94 -5.14
C ILE A 689 -5.21 -2.70 -4.38
N ALA A 690 -4.29 -1.94 -3.78
CA ALA A 690 -4.61 -0.68 -3.13
C ALA A 690 -4.31 0.50 -4.08
N MET A 691 -5.32 1.26 -4.48
CA MET A 691 -5.23 2.26 -5.55
C MET A 691 -5.45 3.69 -5.02
N SER A 692 -4.73 4.67 -5.56
CA SER A 692 -4.81 6.09 -5.15
C SER A 692 -5.15 7.04 -6.31
N PRO A 693 -6.41 7.04 -6.79
CA PRO A 693 -6.85 7.80 -7.96
C PRO A 693 -6.51 9.31 -7.96
N LEU A 694 -6.63 10.02 -6.84
CA LEU A 694 -6.31 11.45 -6.75
C LEU A 694 -4.80 11.72 -6.88
N SER A 695 -3.96 10.84 -6.31
CA SER A 695 -2.50 10.88 -6.52
C SER A 695 -2.17 10.68 -7.99
N ASN A 696 -2.67 9.59 -8.58
CA ASN A 696 -2.35 9.25 -9.97
C ASN A 696 -2.87 10.32 -10.97
N ASN A 697 -4.04 10.92 -10.71
CA ASN A 697 -4.56 12.08 -11.46
C ASN A 697 -3.71 13.34 -11.33
N SER A 698 -3.18 13.62 -10.15
CA SER A 698 -2.34 14.79 -9.90
C SER A 698 -0.92 14.65 -10.47
N LEU A 699 -0.48 13.42 -10.77
CA LEU A 699 0.85 13.12 -11.30
C LEU A 699 0.84 12.92 -12.84
N PHE A 700 0.07 11.96 -13.37
CA PHE A 700 0.18 11.54 -14.79
C PHE A 700 -1.06 10.93 -15.45
N LEU A 701 -2.04 10.38 -14.71
CA LEU A 701 -3.19 9.63 -15.25
C LEU A 701 -4.53 10.26 -14.84
N GLU A 702 -5.16 10.99 -15.76
CA GLU A 702 -6.49 11.59 -15.63
C GLU A 702 -7.50 10.65 -14.92
N TYR A 703 -8.23 11.16 -13.93
CA TYR A 703 -9.10 10.38 -13.02
C TYR A 703 -10.12 9.49 -13.76
N SER A 704 -10.68 10.00 -14.87
CA SER A 704 -11.59 9.27 -15.77
C SER A 704 -10.99 7.97 -16.36
N LYS A 705 -9.66 7.89 -16.46
CA LYS A 705 -8.87 6.80 -17.06
C LYS A 705 -8.15 5.94 -16.02
N SER A 706 -8.44 6.14 -14.73
CA SER A 706 -8.07 5.23 -13.66
C SER A 706 -8.92 3.94 -13.78
N PRO A 707 -8.30 2.74 -13.82
CA PRO A 707 -9.02 1.51 -14.10
C PRO A 707 -9.73 0.90 -12.88
N LEU A 708 -9.82 1.61 -11.74
CA LEU A 708 -10.38 1.09 -10.49
C LEU A 708 -11.82 0.58 -10.67
N ARG A 709 -12.68 1.36 -11.35
CA ARG A 709 -14.06 0.95 -11.65
C ARG A 709 -14.08 -0.32 -12.51
N GLU A 710 -13.27 -0.36 -13.58
CA GLU A 710 -13.16 -1.52 -14.47
C GLU A 710 -12.73 -2.78 -13.69
N PHE A 711 -11.72 -2.65 -12.83
CA PHE A 711 -11.20 -3.73 -11.99
C PHE A 711 -12.25 -4.24 -10.98
N LEU A 712 -13.01 -3.33 -10.34
CA LEU A 712 -14.10 -3.68 -9.43
C LEU A 712 -15.25 -4.39 -10.16
N HIS A 713 -15.67 -3.88 -11.32
CA HIS A 713 -16.74 -4.52 -12.10
C HIS A 713 -16.31 -5.93 -12.56
N LYS A 714 -15.04 -6.09 -12.97
CA LYS A 714 -14.41 -7.40 -13.27
C LYS A 714 -14.21 -8.32 -12.07
N GLY A 715 -14.39 -7.86 -10.83
CA GLY A 715 -14.28 -8.67 -9.62
C GLY A 715 -12.86 -8.87 -9.09
N LEU A 716 -11.92 -7.96 -9.40
CA LEU A 716 -10.61 -7.92 -8.75
C LEU A 716 -10.73 -7.29 -7.34
N CYS A 717 -9.92 -7.76 -6.39
CA CYS A 717 -9.90 -7.30 -5.00
C CYS A 717 -9.27 -5.90 -4.83
N VAL A 718 -9.95 -4.86 -5.31
CA VAL A 718 -9.49 -3.47 -5.22
C VAL A 718 -9.89 -2.78 -3.91
N SER A 719 -9.05 -1.84 -3.44
CA SER A 719 -9.36 -0.88 -2.38
C SER A 719 -8.91 0.55 -2.74
N LEU A 720 -9.48 1.55 -2.06
CA LEU A 720 -9.06 2.95 -2.14
C LEU A 720 -8.04 3.30 -1.06
N SER A 721 -7.08 4.15 -1.42
CA SER A 721 -6.00 4.63 -0.55
C SER A 721 -5.54 6.04 -0.96
N THR A 722 -4.89 6.77 -0.07
CA THR A 722 -4.65 8.22 -0.25
C THR A 722 -3.25 8.61 -0.75
N ASP A 723 -2.28 7.70 -0.69
CA ASP A 723 -0.86 7.93 -0.99
C ASP A 723 -0.23 9.08 -0.19
N ASP A 724 -0.32 10.32 -0.68
CA ASP A 724 0.17 11.54 -0.01
C ASP A 724 -0.96 12.54 0.30
N PRO A 725 -1.74 12.37 1.40
CA PRO A 725 -2.79 13.30 1.82
C PRO A 725 -2.44 14.79 1.74
N MET A 726 -1.26 15.17 2.24
CA MET A 726 -0.73 16.54 2.27
C MET A 726 -0.57 17.20 0.89
N GLN A 727 -0.45 16.41 -0.19
CA GLN A 727 -0.27 16.94 -1.55
C GLN A 727 -1.55 16.90 -2.39
N PHE A 728 -2.41 15.90 -2.18
CA PHE A 728 -3.49 15.58 -3.12
C PHE A 728 -4.91 15.84 -2.59
N HIS A 729 -5.07 16.11 -1.29
CA HIS A 729 -6.36 16.17 -0.60
C HIS A 729 -6.56 17.54 0.06
N TYR A 730 -7.80 18.04 0.05
CA TYR A 730 -8.15 19.36 0.58
C TYR A 730 -8.92 19.30 1.91
N THR A 731 -9.49 18.15 2.25
CA THR A 731 -10.29 17.94 3.47
C THR A 731 -9.42 17.55 4.67
N LYS A 732 -10.07 17.39 5.84
CA LYS A 732 -9.46 16.73 7.01
C LYS A 732 -9.45 15.20 6.88
N GLU A 733 -10.43 14.64 6.18
CA GLU A 733 -10.68 13.20 6.09
C GLU A 733 -10.31 12.68 4.70
N ALA A 734 -9.01 12.75 4.37
CA ALA A 734 -8.49 12.45 3.04
C ALA A 734 -9.00 11.11 2.45
N LEU A 735 -9.13 10.07 3.28
CA LEU A 735 -9.67 8.79 2.81
C LEU A 735 -11.15 8.90 2.38
N MET A 736 -11.98 9.62 3.15
CA MET A 736 -13.38 9.86 2.79
C MET A 736 -13.52 10.76 1.56
N GLU A 737 -12.57 11.65 1.30
CA GLU A 737 -12.50 12.45 0.07
C GLU A 737 -12.24 11.59 -1.18
N GLU A 738 -11.33 10.61 -1.15
CA GLU A 738 -11.18 9.61 -2.22
C GLU A 738 -12.49 8.83 -2.46
N TYR A 739 -13.10 8.27 -1.41
CA TYR A 739 -14.36 7.52 -1.55
C TYR A 739 -15.51 8.38 -2.09
N ALA A 740 -15.64 9.64 -1.65
CA ALA A 740 -16.69 10.54 -2.11
C ALA A 740 -16.52 10.94 -3.58
N ILE A 741 -15.29 11.23 -4.01
CA ILE A 741 -14.99 11.59 -5.40
C ILE A 741 -15.12 10.36 -6.32
N ALA A 742 -14.64 9.19 -5.89
CA ALA A 742 -14.81 7.93 -6.61
C ALA A 742 -16.29 7.59 -6.81
N ALA A 743 -17.10 7.67 -5.75
CA ALA A 743 -18.53 7.41 -5.82
C ALA A 743 -19.25 8.38 -6.77
N GLN A 744 -18.97 9.68 -6.66
CA GLN A 744 -19.64 10.70 -7.46
C GLN A 744 -19.24 10.67 -8.94
N LEU A 745 -17.98 10.41 -9.27
CA LEU A 745 -17.49 10.43 -10.66
C LEU A 745 -17.74 9.10 -11.40
N TRP A 746 -17.63 7.96 -10.73
CA TRP A 746 -17.89 6.65 -11.34
C TRP A 746 -19.31 6.14 -11.14
N LYS A 747 -20.15 6.89 -10.40
CA LYS A 747 -21.53 6.53 -10.04
C LYS A 747 -21.61 5.20 -9.28
N LEU A 748 -20.70 4.98 -8.35
CA LEU A 748 -20.67 3.76 -7.53
C LEU A 748 -21.89 3.73 -6.59
N SER A 749 -22.56 2.58 -6.50
CA SER A 749 -23.63 2.33 -5.55
C SER A 749 -23.12 2.27 -4.11
N THR A 750 -24.03 2.32 -3.13
CA THR A 750 -23.69 2.09 -1.72
C THR A 750 -23.08 0.70 -1.49
N CYS A 751 -23.48 -0.31 -2.28
CA CYS A 751 -22.92 -1.66 -2.19
C CYS A 751 -21.44 -1.67 -2.61
N ASP A 752 -21.11 -0.97 -3.71
CA ASP A 752 -19.76 -0.92 -4.27
C ASP A 752 -18.75 -0.25 -3.32
N VAL A 753 -19.09 0.91 -2.74
CA VAL A 753 -18.19 1.58 -1.78
C VAL A 753 -18.02 0.80 -0.48
N CYS A 754 -19.01 -0.01 -0.10
CA CYS A 754 -18.90 -0.93 1.03
C CYS A 754 -18.10 -2.19 0.68
N GLU A 755 -18.14 -2.67 -0.58
CA GLU A 755 -17.28 -3.75 -1.10
C GLU A 755 -15.81 -3.30 -1.11
N ILE A 756 -15.51 -2.12 -1.64
CA ILE A 756 -14.17 -1.50 -1.59
C ILE A 756 -13.69 -1.35 -0.13
N ALA A 757 -14.57 -0.95 0.80
CA ALA A 757 -14.24 -0.83 2.22
C ALA A 757 -13.95 -2.20 2.88
N ARG A 758 -14.78 -3.22 2.63
CA ARG A 758 -14.56 -4.62 3.06
C ARG A 758 -13.20 -5.12 2.57
N ASN A 759 -12.87 -4.88 1.31
CA ASN A 759 -11.59 -5.26 0.70
C ASN A 759 -10.39 -4.52 1.32
N SER A 760 -10.55 -3.26 1.73
CA SER A 760 -9.51 -2.51 2.48
C SER A 760 -9.19 -3.15 3.84
N VAL A 761 -10.22 -3.60 4.57
CA VAL A 761 -10.05 -4.30 5.86
C VAL A 761 -9.42 -5.68 5.66
N LEU A 762 -9.86 -6.45 4.66
CA LEU A 762 -9.31 -7.77 4.36
C LEU A 762 -7.80 -7.72 4.07
N GLN A 763 -7.37 -6.80 3.21
CA GLN A 763 -5.96 -6.68 2.77
C GLN A 763 -5.05 -5.96 3.78
N SER A 764 -5.59 -5.23 4.75
CA SER A 764 -4.81 -4.59 5.81
C SER A 764 -3.97 -5.57 6.64
N GLY A 765 -3.01 -5.01 7.39
CA GLY A 765 -2.26 -5.64 8.48
C GLY A 765 -2.96 -5.54 9.84
N LEU A 766 -4.30 -5.53 9.89
CA LEU A 766 -5.05 -5.70 11.14
C LEU A 766 -5.01 -7.16 11.62
N SER A 767 -5.10 -7.38 12.93
CA SER A 767 -5.09 -8.72 13.54
C SER A 767 -6.36 -9.52 13.18
N HIS A 768 -6.32 -10.85 13.35
CA HIS A 768 -7.49 -11.72 13.16
C HIS A 768 -8.69 -11.27 14.02
N GLN A 769 -8.44 -10.90 15.29
CA GLN A 769 -9.48 -10.46 16.22
C GLN A 769 -10.15 -9.14 15.78
N GLU A 770 -9.37 -8.18 15.27
CA GLU A 770 -9.90 -6.93 14.70
C GLU A 770 -10.72 -7.21 13.44
N LYS A 771 -10.22 -8.03 12.52
CA LYS A 771 -10.95 -8.40 11.30
C LYS A 771 -12.26 -9.12 11.61
N LYS A 772 -12.25 -10.03 12.59
CA LYS A 772 -13.45 -10.70 13.12
C LYS A 772 -14.47 -9.67 13.66
N HIS A 773 -14.02 -8.70 14.46
CA HIS A 773 -14.90 -7.62 14.95
C HIS A 773 -15.39 -6.67 13.82
N PHE A 774 -14.63 -6.49 12.75
CA PHE A 774 -14.94 -5.55 11.66
C PHE A 774 -15.80 -6.14 10.55
N LEU A 775 -15.70 -7.46 10.29
CA LEU A 775 -16.29 -8.14 9.13
C LEU A 775 -17.34 -9.22 9.49
N GLY A 776 -17.28 -9.77 10.71
CA GLY A 776 -18.14 -10.88 11.14
C GLY A 776 -17.33 -12.07 11.66
N ASP A 777 -17.96 -12.94 12.45
CA ASP A 777 -17.27 -14.01 13.15
C ASP A 777 -16.65 -15.07 12.21
N ASN A 778 -17.24 -15.23 11.03
CA ASN A 778 -16.88 -16.23 10.01
C ASN A 778 -16.10 -15.63 8.82
N TYR A 779 -15.47 -14.45 8.94
CA TYR A 779 -14.94 -13.69 7.78
C TYR A 779 -13.90 -14.42 6.90
N LEU A 780 -13.37 -15.55 7.34
CA LEU A 780 -12.45 -16.42 6.59
C LEU A 780 -13.17 -17.37 5.61
N GLU A 781 -14.48 -17.57 5.77
CA GLU A 781 -15.26 -18.40 4.84
C GLU A 781 -15.41 -17.76 3.46
N ASP A 782 -15.62 -18.61 2.46
CA ASP A 782 -15.83 -18.18 1.08
C ASP A 782 -17.26 -17.64 0.89
N GLY A 783 -17.42 -16.61 0.04
CA GLY A 783 -18.74 -16.13 -0.39
C GLY A 783 -19.65 -15.51 0.70
N PRO A 784 -20.97 -15.77 0.67
CA PRO A 784 -21.93 -15.19 1.61
C PRO A 784 -21.69 -15.54 3.08
N GLU A 785 -21.19 -16.74 3.36
CA GLU A 785 -20.93 -17.22 4.72
C GLU A 785 -19.78 -16.44 5.37
N GLY A 786 -18.83 -15.96 4.55
CA GLY A 786 -17.75 -15.04 4.93
C GLY A 786 -18.14 -13.57 5.09
N ASN A 787 -19.43 -13.25 5.18
CA ASN A 787 -19.91 -11.86 5.21
C ASN A 787 -21.06 -11.66 6.20
N ASP A 788 -20.84 -10.90 7.28
CA ASP A 788 -21.94 -10.33 8.06
C ASP A 788 -22.30 -8.95 7.49
N ILE A 789 -23.42 -8.84 6.77
CA ILE A 789 -23.97 -7.57 6.28
C ILE A 789 -24.14 -6.52 7.39
N ARG A 790 -24.38 -6.95 8.65
CA ARG A 790 -24.47 -6.08 9.84
C ARG A 790 -23.12 -5.49 10.26
N ARG A 791 -22.02 -6.00 9.69
CA ARG A 791 -20.64 -5.55 9.90
C ARG A 791 -20.08 -4.87 8.66
N THR A 792 -20.31 -5.41 7.47
CA THR A 792 -19.68 -4.97 6.21
C THR A 792 -20.51 -4.01 5.36
N ASN A 793 -21.84 -4.01 5.50
CA ASN A 793 -22.77 -3.37 4.56
C ASN A 793 -22.61 -3.80 3.10
N VAL A 794 -22.14 -5.03 2.84
CA VAL A 794 -22.14 -5.64 1.51
C VAL A 794 -23.31 -6.61 1.45
N ALA A 795 -24.14 -6.49 0.40
CA ALA A 795 -25.28 -7.36 0.16
C ALA A 795 -24.85 -8.84 0.07
N GLN A 796 -25.64 -9.77 0.59
CA GLN A 796 -25.36 -11.20 0.45
C GLN A 796 -25.52 -11.62 -1.01
N ILE A 797 -26.48 -11.01 -1.73
CA ILE A 797 -26.64 -11.14 -3.18
C ILE A 797 -25.32 -10.81 -3.92
N ARG A 798 -24.63 -9.74 -3.51
CA ARG A 798 -23.32 -9.35 -4.08
C ARG A 798 -22.27 -10.42 -3.82
N MET A 799 -22.18 -10.89 -2.57
CA MET A 799 -21.21 -11.90 -2.15
C MET A 799 -21.42 -13.24 -2.87
N ALA A 800 -22.68 -13.65 -3.06
CA ALA A 800 -23.04 -14.86 -3.80
C ALA A 800 -22.66 -14.73 -5.28
N PHE A 801 -23.01 -13.61 -5.93
CA PHE A 801 -22.62 -13.34 -7.32
C PHE A 801 -21.10 -13.40 -7.51
N ARG A 802 -20.32 -12.76 -6.63
CA ARG A 802 -18.84 -12.78 -6.69
C ARG A 802 -18.30 -14.20 -6.51
N HIS A 803 -18.76 -14.91 -5.48
CA HIS A 803 -18.32 -16.26 -5.16
C HIS A 803 -18.57 -17.24 -6.30
N GLU A 804 -19.81 -17.34 -6.77
CA GLU A 804 -20.18 -18.27 -7.85
C GLU A 804 -19.51 -17.92 -9.18
N THR A 805 -19.30 -16.63 -9.45
CA THR A 805 -18.53 -16.22 -10.64
C THR A 805 -17.07 -16.65 -10.52
N HIS A 806 -16.46 -16.55 -9.34
CA HIS A 806 -15.10 -17.05 -9.10
C HIS A 806 -15.02 -18.58 -9.16
N CYS A 807 -15.98 -19.31 -8.57
CA CYS A 807 -16.13 -20.76 -8.73
C CYS A 807 -16.18 -21.15 -10.22
N ASN A 808 -17.04 -20.53 -11.01
CA ASN A 808 -17.24 -20.89 -12.41
C ASN A 808 -15.98 -20.66 -13.25
N GLU A 809 -15.26 -19.54 -13.08
CA GLU A 809 -14.00 -19.32 -13.81
C GLU A 809 -12.92 -20.34 -13.42
N LEU A 810 -12.88 -20.81 -12.17
CA LEU A 810 -11.96 -21.87 -11.73
C LEU A 810 -12.40 -23.26 -12.22
N SER A 811 -13.69 -23.60 -12.19
CA SER A 811 -14.25 -24.85 -12.72
C SER A 811 -13.89 -25.03 -14.20
N LEU A 812 -14.01 -23.98 -15.00
CA LEU A 812 -13.66 -24.00 -16.42
C LEU A 812 -12.18 -24.41 -16.64
N LEU A 813 -11.26 -23.87 -15.84
CA LEU A 813 -9.84 -24.23 -15.90
C LEU A 813 -9.60 -25.68 -15.48
N MET A 814 -10.30 -26.18 -14.44
CA MET A 814 -10.20 -27.58 -14.02
C MET A 814 -10.73 -28.55 -15.08
N ASP A 815 -11.86 -28.24 -15.71
CA ASP A 815 -12.51 -29.13 -16.68
C ASP A 815 -11.73 -29.21 -17.99
N ALA A 816 -10.90 -28.21 -18.31
CA ALA A 816 -9.91 -28.29 -19.38
C ALA A 816 -8.85 -29.37 -19.08
N VAL A 817 -8.18 -29.26 -17.93
CA VAL A 817 -7.09 -30.18 -17.53
C VAL A 817 -7.59 -31.61 -17.35
N LYS A 818 -8.81 -31.80 -16.83
CA LYS A 818 -9.42 -33.14 -16.69
C LYS A 818 -9.61 -33.83 -18.05
N ARG A 819 -9.96 -33.09 -19.11
CA ARG A 819 -10.08 -33.65 -20.47
C ARG A 819 -8.73 -34.12 -21.00
N GLU A 820 -7.69 -33.29 -20.87
CA GLU A 820 -6.30 -33.61 -21.20
C GLU A 820 -5.84 -34.92 -20.52
N CYS A 821 -6.08 -35.05 -19.21
CA CYS A 821 -5.76 -36.27 -18.46
C CYS A 821 -6.54 -37.52 -18.95
N THR A 822 -7.82 -37.38 -19.30
CA THR A 822 -8.63 -38.52 -19.81
C THR A 822 -8.26 -38.92 -21.23
N ALA A 823 -7.84 -37.98 -22.08
CA ALA A 823 -7.38 -38.28 -23.44
C ALA A 823 -6.06 -39.07 -23.40
N GLY A 824 -5.09 -38.64 -22.58
CA GLY A 824 -3.81 -39.34 -22.39
C GLY A 824 -3.87 -40.70 -21.69
N HIS A 825 -5.06 -41.20 -21.34
CA HIS A 825 -5.29 -42.58 -20.85
C HIS A 825 -6.02 -43.46 -21.89
N ALA A 826 -6.23 -42.96 -23.11
CA ALA A 826 -6.97 -43.64 -24.19
C ALA A 826 -6.11 -43.94 -25.44
N GLU A 827 -4.80 -43.67 -25.39
CA GLU A 827 -3.79 -44.04 -26.41
C GLU A 827 -2.93 -45.24 -25.96
#